data_AF-A0A978U947-F1
#
_entry.id   AF-A0A978U947-F1
#
_cell.length_a   1.000
_cell.length_b   1.000
_cell.length_c   1.000
_cell.angle_alpha   90.00
_cell.angle_beta   90.00
_cell.angle_gamma   90.00
#
_symmetry.space_group_name_H-M   'P 1'
#
loop_
_entity.id
_entity.type
_entity.pdbx_description
1 polymer ?
#
loop_
_entity_poly.entity_id
_entity_poly.type
_entity_poly.pdbx_seq_one_letter_code
_entity_poly.pdbx_strand_id
1 'polypeptide(L)'
;MRIIQSIKLQSLVRTITAFASNFNIPVTSLTSSLSLNSYCQSNAAEDVYSKNRIIGSLIKAGKLNSAFNVFNEMPVCDNVTYNLLISGHRRYGLPEQALLLYAEMVSLGIPESASTFSSVLGICSDAGFYREGIQVHCRIVCLGFKLNLFVGSSLINLYMNMGLDNVALRLFDELPEQSLETWNLVFRRFCDVVRVEELLGFYSRMKMSGLEPNGLTFCYLIRGCSCGRLLDEGKQLHCHAFKSGWVELNIFVANALVDLYSACRRLIDARKAFEPIPAEDVISWNSIVWVHAESGLLFDALGLFAGMQFWGKRPSIRSFVGLLNVASGTKNIEFGKQIHTYAVKSGFEHGSVHVQSALINMYGKCGDIRRAVDIYESVQDRTLECCNSLMTSLLHCDAIEDVVEMFGLMVDERIGLDEVTLSTTLKALAVSALASLASFKLLHSFVIKLGFESDVAVSCSLIDAYSRCGNNELSRQVFEEIPLPNVVCFTSIINGYAQNGMGSESLDLFQAMIQKGLKPDKVTILCVLTGCSHSGLITEGKVLFDSMKTLYGISPDRQHYSCMVDLLGRAGLLDEAVELLQQAPGNGDCMMWSSLLRSCQVYKNEILGRKAAKILLELDQENPAICLQVSNFYSEIGEFDTSLQIREYAMAQKKRLQLVLSCREERERDDENEMDTGPMNTVAGVFCCTGVWLKTYGVAGNMVYDNMGMLGKLECLDMEEENDVDVFEIPSWTSERGSKVLVNVESFGAVGDGVSDDTQAFLKAWDTACSTPKSVLLVPPGRRYLLSATKFQGEQCESDMVIQIDGTLVAPDEPKKWDPKFSRIWLEFSQLKGVLFQGNGVIDGSGSKWWAASCKKNKSNPCKGAPSALTIDSSRAVKVKGITIQNSQQMNFVISRSDSVRIYGVQVTAPGDSPNTDGIHITQSTNVVLQDCKIGTGDDCVSIVNGSSNIKMKRIYCGPGHGISIGSLGKDNSTALVTKVVLDTAYLRETTNGLRIKTWQVLQLSQSNTLMGGSGYVRGVRFQNVRMEDVSNPIIIDQFYCDSPTTCQNQTSAVNITQIVFRNISGTTKSEKAMKFACSDTVPCSNIILSNINLEKKDGTVETYCNSAQGIGYGTIHPSADCLNSHDKIYLADPAETRIEDIVHTEL
;
A
#
# COMPACT_ATOMS: atom_id res chain seq x y z
N MET A 1 6.70 52.43 -1.87
CA MET A 1 5.57 52.10 -0.99
C MET A 1 4.59 53.27 -1.00
N ARG A 2 3.32 53.00 -1.36
CA ARG A 2 2.09 53.82 -1.17
C ARG A 2 2.16 55.31 -1.57
N ILE A 3 1.80 55.61 -2.84
CA ILE A 3 1.15 56.89 -3.32
C ILE A 3 0.92 56.90 -4.85
N ILE A 4 1.38 55.91 -5.64
CA ILE A 4 1.16 55.85 -7.12
C ILE A 4 0.05 54.85 -7.54
N GLN A 5 -0.81 54.39 -6.61
CA GLN A 5 -1.75 53.29 -6.89
C GLN A 5 -3.24 53.64 -6.97
N SER A 6 -3.68 54.91 -6.82
CA SER A 6 -5.13 55.20 -6.79
C SER A 6 -5.69 56.21 -7.81
N ILE A 7 -4.87 56.88 -8.64
CA ILE A 7 -5.39 57.91 -9.57
C ILE A 7 -5.31 57.53 -11.06
N LYS A 8 -4.73 56.38 -11.42
CA LYS A 8 -4.60 55.97 -12.84
C LYS A 8 -5.49 54.80 -13.30
N LEU A 9 -6.42 54.29 -12.50
CA LEU A 9 -7.27 53.17 -12.97
C LEU A 9 -8.48 53.65 -13.79
N GLN A 10 -9.07 54.81 -13.48
CA GLN A 10 -10.25 55.31 -14.21
C GLN A 10 -9.90 56.04 -15.53
N SER A 11 -8.68 56.57 -15.70
CA SER A 11 -8.25 57.14 -16.99
C SER A 11 -7.73 56.08 -17.97
N LEU A 12 -7.24 54.93 -17.47
CA LEU A 12 -6.70 53.84 -18.29
C LEU A 12 -7.77 53.17 -19.16
N VAL A 13 -8.99 53.04 -18.62
CA VAL A 13 -10.16 52.48 -19.33
C VAL A 13 -10.57 53.35 -20.54
N ARG A 14 -10.24 54.66 -20.55
CA ARG A 14 -10.53 55.57 -21.67
C ARG A 14 -9.46 55.59 -22.77
N THR A 15 -8.20 55.28 -22.45
CA THR A 15 -7.12 55.28 -23.46
C THR A 15 -7.03 53.95 -24.21
N ILE A 16 -7.33 52.83 -23.53
CA ILE A 16 -7.33 51.48 -24.14
C ILE A 16 -8.52 51.30 -25.11
N THR A 17 -9.57 52.12 -24.99
CA THR A 17 -10.80 51.97 -25.79
C THR A 17 -10.74 52.51 -27.23
N ALA A 18 -9.61 53.05 -27.69
CA ALA A 18 -9.50 53.66 -29.02
C ALA A 18 -8.23 53.25 -29.79
N PHE A 19 -8.08 51.97 -30.16
CA PHE A 19 -7.17 51.56 -31.26
C PHE A 19 -7.67 51.99 -32.66
N ALA A 20 -8.80 52.70 -32.73
CA ALA A 20 -9.48 53.10 -33.95
C ALA A 20 -9.67 54.63 -33.99
N SER A 21 -8.63 55.39 -34.36
CA SER A 21 -8.86 56.75 -34.89
C SER A 21 -7.71 57.24 -35.78
N ASN A 22 -8.08 57.45 -37.05
CA ASN A 22 -7.53 58.38 -38.05
C ASN A 22 -6.11 58.11 -38.59
N PHE A 23 -5.99 57.86 -39.90
CA PHE A 23 -5.54 58.88 -40.87
C PHE A 23 -5.70 58.39 -42.33
N ASN A 24 -6.40 59.21 -43.11
CA ASN A 24 -6.33 59.27 -44.57
C ASN A 24 -5.05 60.02 -45.00
N ILE A 25 -4.79 60.01 -46.33
CA ILE A 25 -3.92 60.88 -47.15
C ILE A 25 -2.45 60.36 -47.33
N PRO A 26 -1.74 60.64 -48.46
CA PRO A 26 -1.81 59.99 -49.77
C PRO A 26 -0.43 59.47 -50.27
N VAL A 27 -0.45 58.64 -51.31
CA VAL A 27 0.76 58.25 -52.07
C VAL A 27 1.32 59.47 -52.83
N THR A 28 2.54 59.91 -52.53
CA THR A 28 3.39 60.61 -53.52
C THR A 28 4.85 60.18 -53.38
N SER A 29 5.40 59.77 -54.52
CA SER A 29 6.81 59.49 -54.77
C SER A 29 7.63 60.78 -54.69
N LEU A 30 8.77 60.75 -54.01
CA LEU A 30 9.87 61.69 -54.25
C LEU A 30 11.21 60.96 -54.08
N THR A 31 11.77 60.60 -55.23
CA THR A 31 13.17 60.34 -55.44
C THR A 31 13.94 61.66 -55.35
N SER A 32 14.98 61.74 -54.52
CA SER A 32 16.03 62.75 -54.66
C SER A 32 17.38 62.25 -54.15
N SER A 33 18.25 61.98 -55.11
CA SER A 33 19.72 62.12 -55.13
C SER A 33 20.50 62.07 -53.81
N LEU A 34 21.30 61.01 -53.68
CA LEU A 34 22.49 60.92 -52.82
C LEU A 34 23.49 62.04 -53.15
N SER A 35 23.87 62.82 -52.14
CA SER A 35 25.13 63.57 -52.12
C SER A 35 26.10 62.93 -51.13
N LEU A 36 27.30 62.65 -51.64
CA LEU A 36 28.41 61.93 -51.04
C LEU A 36 29.10 62.74 -49.92
N ASN A 37 28.45 62.97 -48.77
CA ASN A 37 29.08 63.55 -47.57
C ASN A 37 28.31 63.25 -46.27
N SER A 38 28.41 62.02 -45.74
CA SER A 38 28.27 61.75 -44.30
C SER A 38 28.85 60.38 -43.88
N TYR A 39 29.93 59.93 -44.53
CA TYR A 39 30.74 58.78 -44.10
C TYR A 39 31.53 59.15 -42.82
N CYS A 40 30.84 59.31 -41.67
CA CYS A 40 31.40 59.32 -40.31
C CYS A 40 30.32 59.55 -39.23
N GLN A 41 29.27 58.72 -39.19
CA GLN A 41 28.48 58.49 -37.97
C GLN A 41 28.34 56.97 -37.79
N SER A 42 28.67 56.49 -36.59
CA SER A 42 28.58 55.09 -36.17
C SER A 42 27.24 54.48 -36.56
N ASN A 43 27.27 53.30 -37.20
CA ASN A 43 26.10 52.53 -37.64
C ASN A 43 25.05 52.40 -36.51
N ALA A 44 24.04 53.27 -36.50
CA ALA A 44 22.91 53.17 -35.57
C ALA A 44 22.14 51.83 -35.71
N ALA A 45 22.22 51.19 -36.88
CA ALA A 45 21.62 49.88 -37.16
C ALA A 45 22.35 48.70 -36.47
N GLU A 46 23.66 48.80 -36.21
CA GLU A 46 24.41 47.77 -35.45
C GLU A 46 24.10 47.83 -33.94
N ASP A 47 23.77 49.02 -33.42
CA ASP A 47 23.41 49.24 -32.02
C ASP A 47 22.02 48.65 -31.69
N VAL A 48 21.03 48.81 -32.56
CA VAL A 48 19.67 48.28 -32.34
C VAL A 48 19.64 46.74 -32.37
N TYR A 49 20.31 46.10 -33.32
CA TYR A 49 20.35 44.64 -33.43
C TYR A 49 21.06 43.99 -32.23
N SER A 50 22.18 44.54 -31.79
CA SER A 50 22.93 44.03 -30.64
C SER A 50 22.12 44.17 -29.34
N LYS A 51 21.47 45.32 -29.11
CA LYS A 51 20.58 45.54 -27.96
C LYS A 51 19.33 44.64 -28.00
N ASN A 52 18.73 44.40 -29.17
CA ASN A 52 17.64 43.43 -29.34
C ASN A 52 18.06 42.00 -28.93
N ARG A 53 19.28 41.57 -29.25
CA ARG A 53 19.81 40.27 -28.78
C ARG A 53 20.01 40.23 -27.26
N ILE A 54 20.46 41.33 -26.66
CA ILE A 54 20.61 41.45 -25.20
C ILE A 54 19.24 41.36 -24.52
N ILE A 55 18.26 42.14 -24.99
CA ILE A 55 16.86 42.09 -24.51
C ILE A 55 16.31 40.66 -24.61
N GLY A 56 16.46 40.00 -25.76
CA GLY A 56 16.01 38.63 -25.95
C GLY A 56 16.70 37.63 -25.01
N SER A 57 17.99 37.80 -24.73
CA SER A 57 18.75 36.96 -23.77
C SER A 57 18.27 37.18 -22.34
N LEU A 58 18.06 38.43 -21.93
CA LEU A 58 17.58 38.79 -20.59
C LEU A 58 16.16 38.28 -20.34
N ILE A 59 15.28 38.35 -21.34
CA ILE A 59 13.93 37.77 -21.28
C ILE A 59 14.00 36.25 -21.14
N LYS A 60 14.88 35.55 -21.87
CA LYS A 60 15.07 34.10 -21.69
C LYS A 60 15.59 33.72 -20.30
N ALA A 61 16.36 34.61 -19.68
CA ALA A 61 16.92 34.44 -18.34
C ALA A 61 15.99 34.87 -17.18
N GLY A 62 14.75 35.28 -17.44
CA GLY A 62 13.82 35.73 -16.39
C GLY A 62 14.04 37.14 -15.86
N LYS A 63 14.93 37.93 -16.47
CA LYS A 63 15.30 39.27 -16.00
C LYS A 63 14.56 40.37 -16.76
N LEU A 64 13.23 40.41 -16.63
CA LEU A 64 12.37 41.32 -17.40
C LEU A 64 12.64 42.81 -17.08
N ASN A 65 12.89 43.16 -15.82
CA ASN A 65 13.21 44.55 -15.42
C ASN A 65 14.53 45.03 -16.05
N SER A 66 15.55 44.16 -16.11
CA SER A 66 16.82 44.48 -16.76
C SER A 66 16.66 44.65 -18.27
N ALA A 67 15.81 43.83 -18.91
CA ALA A 67 15.47 43.99 -20.32
C ALA A 67 14.76 45.33 -20.58
N PHE A 68 13.88 45.75 -19.67
CA PHE A 68 13.18 47.03 -19.75
C PHE A 68 14.13 48.24 -19.55
N ASN A 69 15.16 48.11 -18.71
CA ASN A 69 16.18 49.15 -18.56
C ASN A 69 16.99 49.35 -19.86
N VAL A 70 17.40 48.25 -20.50
CA VAL A 70 18.09 48.30 -21.80
C VAL A 70 17.21 48.94 -22.86
N PHE A 71 15.90 48.65 -22.85
CA PHE A 71 14.92 49.29 -23.74
C PHE A 71 14.82 50.81 -23.50
N ASN A 72 14.77 51.27 -22.26
CA ASN A 72 14.70 52.70 -21.96
C ASN A 72 15.98 53.47 -22.35
N GLU A 73 17.12 52.78 -22.45
CA GLU A 73 18.39 53.35 -22.90
C GLU A 73 18.56 53.34 -24.43
N MET A 74 17.61 52.77 -25.17
CA MET A 74 17.64 52.73 -26.63
C MET A 74 17.12 54.05 -27.23
N PRO A 75 17.92 54.75 -28.07
CA PRO A 75 17.47 55.98 -28.73
C PRO A 75 16.49 55.74 -29.87
N VAL A 76 16.51 54.53 -30.45
CA VAL A 76 15.60 54.08 -31.52
C VAL A 76 15.19 52.65 -31.22
N CYS A 77 13.89 52.40 -31.18
CA CYS A 77 13.30 51.07 -31.00
C CYS A 77 12.55 50.69 -32.29
N ASP A 78 12.82 49.49 -32.80
CA ASP A 78 12.15 48.98 -33.99
C ASP A 78 10.99 48.04 -33.62
N ASN A 79 10.28 47.54 -34.64
CA ASN A 79 9.20 46.59 -34.43
C ASN A 79 9.65 45.30 -33.73
N VAL A 80 10.92 44.88 -33.89
CA VAL A 80 11.49 43.70 -33.24
C VAL A 80 11.69 43.95 -31.75
N THR A 81 12.17 45.14 -31.36
CA THR A 81 12.34 45.54 -29.96
C THR A 81 11.02 45.45 -29.18
N TYR A 82 9.95 46.06 -29.71
CA TYR A 82 8.63 46.02 -29.09
C TYR A 82 8.04 44.60 -29.07
N ASN A 83 8.18 43.84 -30.16
CA ASN A 83 7.70 42.45 -30.23
C ASN A 83 8.37 41.54 -29.19
N LEU A 84 9.69 41.71 -28.96
CA LEU A 84 10.42 40.97 -27.92
C LEU A 84 9.85 41.25 -26.53
N LEU A 85 9.59 42.52 -26.21
CA LEU A 85 9.06 42.90 -24.91
C LEU A 85 7.60 42.47 -24.75
N ILE A 86 6.74 42.65 -25.75
CA ILE A 86 5.33 42.20 -25.72
C ILE A 86 5.27 40.68 -25.51
N SER A 87 6.05 39.91 -26.28
CA SER A 87 6.14 38.45 -26.08
C SER A 87 6.76 38.06 -24.75
N GLY A 88 7.72 38.84 -24.25
CA GLY A 88 8.34 38.62 -22.94
C GLY A 88 7.34 38.81 -21.79
N HIS A 89 6.56 39.89 -21.82
CA HIS A 89 5.51 40.16 -20.83
C HIS A 89 4.39 39.11 -20.89
N ARG A 90 4.03 38.60 -22.09
CA ARG A 90 3.14 37.45 -22.24
C ARG A 90 3.66 36.22 -21.49
N ARG A 91 4.95 35.88 -21.68
CA ARG A 91 5.58 34.68 -21.07
C ARG A 91 5.59 34.72 -19.54
N TYR A 92 5.68 35.91 -18.96
CA TYR A 92 5.70 36.10 -17.50
C TYR A 92 4.34 36.50 -16.91
N GLY A 93 3.25 36.41 -17.69
CA GLY A 93 1.89 36.64 -17.17
C GLY A 93 1.58 38.09 -16.79
N LEU A 94 2.16 39.06 -17.51
CA LEU A 94 1.95 40.51 -17.31
C LEU A 94 1.18 41.13 -18.49
N PRO A 95 -0.11 40.83 -18.65
CA PRO A 95 -0.84 41.15 -19.86
C PRO A 95 -1.17 42.65 -20.00
N GLU A 96 -1.39 43.37 -18.90
CA GLU A 96 -1.68 44.81 -18.93
C GLU A 96 -0.48 45.62 -19.44
N GLN A 97 0.73 45.31 -18.95
CA GLN A 97 1.96 45.98 -19.37
C GLN A 97 2.28 45.70 -20.85
N ALA A 98 1.95 44.51 -21.33
CA ALA A 98 2.13 44.16 -22.74
C ALA A 98 1.18 44.95 -23.65
N LEU A 99 -0.08 45.13 -23.25
CA LEU A 99 -1.05 45.95 -23.99
C LEU A 99 -0.69 47.44 -23.97
N LEU A 100 -0.09 47.94 -22.89
CA LEU A 100 0.44 49.30 -22.82
C LEU A 100 1.61 49.51 -23.79
N LEU A 101 2.55 48.56 -23.87
CA LEU A 101 3.65 48.59 -24.84
C LEU A 101 3.15 48.53 -26.28
N TYR A 102 2.09 47.76 -26.55
CA TYR A 102 1.45 47.74 -27.86
C TYR A 102 0.77 49.09 -28.20
N ALA A 103 0.05 49.69 -27.25
CA ALA A 103 -0.53 51.01 -27.43
C ALA A 103 0.53 52.10 -27.68
N GLU A 104 1.66 52.02 -26.97
CA GLU A 104 2.81 52.91 -27.20
C GLU A 104 3.38 52.75 -28.61
N MET A 105 3.66 51.52 -29.04
CA MET A 105 4.14 51.19 -30.39
C MET A 105 3.22 51.77 -31.48
N VAL A 106 1.90 51.60 -31.34
CA VAL A 106 0.90 52.12 -32.28
C VAL A 106 0.88 53.65 -32.26
N SER A 107 0.98 54.28 -31.08
CA SER A 107 0.98 55.75 -30.96
C SER A 107 2.21 56.41 -31.59
N LEU A 108 3.34 55.68 -31.65
CA LEU A 108 4.58 56.13 -32.28
C LEU A 108 4.61 55.86 -33.81
N GLY A 109 3.56 55.24 -34.37
CA GLY A 109 3.46 54.94 -35.79
C GLY A 109 4.42 53.85 -36.27
N ILE A 110 4.93 53.01 -35.37
CA ILE A 110 5.80 51.89 -35.72
C ILE A 110 4.93 50.78 -36.37
N PRO A 111 5.29 50.28 -37.56
CA PRO A 111 4.44 49.36 -38.31
C PRO A 111 4.27 48.02 -37.58
N GLU A 112 3.02 47.62 -37.38
CA GLU A 112 2.66 46.33 -36.83
C GLU A 112 2.99 45.19 -37.82
N SER A 113 3.56 44.09 -37.33
CA SER A 113 3.80 42.88 -38.12
C SER A 113 2.86 41.75 -37.73
N ALA A 114 2.84 40.68 -38.53
CA ALA A 114 2.11 39.46 -38.18
C ALA A 114 2.50 38.92 -36.78
N SER A 115 3.78 38.99 -36.42
CA SER A 115 4.27 38.59 -35.08
C SER A 115 3.74 39.48 -33.95
N THR A 116 3.55 40.78 -34.21
CA THR A 116 2.94 41.71 -33.27
C THR A 116 1.50 41.28 -32.99
N PHE A 117 0.71 41.08 -34.05
CA PHE A 117 -0.68 40.67 -33.93
C PHE A 117 -0.85 39.31 -33.26
N SER A 118 -0.06 38.29 -33.63
CA SER A 118 -0.11 36.99 -32.96
C SER A 118 0.22 37.06 -31.47
N SER A 119 1.19 37.91 -31.09
CA SER A 119 1.58 38.06 -29.67
C SER A 119 0.50 38.76 -28.85
N VAL A 120 -0.06 39.85 -29.37
CA VAL A 120 -1.10 40.64 -28.71
C VAL A 120 -2.40 39.84 -28.61
N LEU A 121 -2.83 39.18 -29.69
CA LEU A 121 -4.00 38.31 -29.67
C LEU A 121 -3.82 37.14 -28.70
N GLY A 122 -2.62 36.57 -28.62
CA GLY A 122 -2.27 35.56 -27.62
C GLY A 122 -2.46 36.07 -26.19
N ILE A 123 -1.99 37.28 -25.88
CA ILE A 123 -2.20 37.92 -24.57
C ILE A 123 -3.69 38.12 -24.29
N CYS A 124 -4.45 38.66 -25.25
CA CYS A 124 -5.88 38.87 -25.07
C CYS A 124 -6.64 37.56 -24.84
N SER A 125 -6.22 36.49 -25.52
CA SER A 125 -6.80 35.15 -25.38
C SER A 125 -6.48 34.52 -24.02
N ASP A 126 -5.21 34.58 -23.60
CA ASP A 126 -4.71 33.95 -22.36
C ASP A 126 -5.21 34.67 -21.10
N ALA A 127 -5.40 36.00 -21.16
CA ALA A 127 -5.81 36.83 -20.02
C ALA A 127 -7.29 37.29 -20.04
N GLY A 128 -8.07 36.88 -21.05
CA GLY A 128 -9.50 37.19 -21.15
C GLY A 128 -9.84 38.64 -21.57
N PHE A 129 -8.89 39.39 -22.14
CA PHE A 129 -9.12 40.74 -22.69
C PHE A 129 -9.80 40.69 -24.07
N TYR A 130 -11.01 40.11 -24.11
CA TYR A 130 -11.70 39.81 -25.35
C TYR A 130 -12.15 41.07 -26.11
N ARG A 131 -12.45 42.16 -25.40
CA ARG A 131 -12.86 43.44 -26.02
C ARG A 131 -11.71 44.05 -26.82
N GLU A 132 -10.53 44.09 -26.22
CA GLU A 132 -9.28 44.56 -26.82
C GLU A 132 -8.89 43.64 -27.98
N GLY A 133 -9.03 42.32 -27.80
CA GLY A 133 -8.82 41.34 -28.87
C GLY A 133 -9.67 41.58 -30.12
N ILE A 134 -10.95 41.93 -29.96
CA ILE A 134 -11.84 42.29 -31.09
C ILE A 134 -11.36 43.58 -31.78
N GLN A 135 -10.90 44.58 -31.03
CA GLN A 135 -10.35 45.82 -31.62
C GLN A 135 -9.10 45.55 -32.45
N VAL A 136 -8.22 44.68 -31.96
CA VAL A 136 -7.04 44.20 -32.68
C VAL A 136 -7.44 43.42 -33.94
N HIS A 137 -8.50 42.60 -33.89
CA HIS A 137 -9.06 41.94 -35.07
C HIS A 137 -9.55 42.95 -36.13
N CYS A 138 -10.28 44.01 -35.73
CA CYS A 138 -10.67 45.06 -36.68
C CYS A 138 -9.44 45.73 -37.32
N ARG A 139 -8.39 45.99 -36.53
CA ARG A 139 -7.12 46.56 -37.02
C ARG A 139 -6.42 45.64 -38.03
N ILE A 140 -6.41 44.32 -37.78
CA ILE A 140 -5.87 43.29 -38.70
C ILE A 140 -6.58 43.33 -40.05
N VAL A 141 -7.90 43.47 -40.05
CA VAL A 141 -8.69 43.58 -41.30
C VAL A 141 -8.36 44.87 -42.04
N CYS A 142 -8.30 46.01 -41.35
CA CYS A 142 -7.96 47.31 -41.95
C CYS A 142 -6.55 47.34 -42.56
N LEU A 143 -5.58 46.64 -41.96
CA LEU A 143 -4.19 46.59 -42.42
C LEU A 143 -3.90 45.43 -43.39
N GLY A 144 -4.92 44.64 -43.78
CA GLY A 144 -4.78 43.59 -44.79
C GLY A 144 -4.14 42.28 -44.30
N PHE A 145 -4.03 42.06 -42.99
CA PHE A 145 -3.43 40.85 -42.41
C PHE A 145 -4.40 39.66 -42.27
N LYS A 146 -5.65 39.78 -42.73
CA LYS A 146 -6.72 38.79 -42.51
C LYS A 146 -6.41 37.37 -43.03
N LEU A 147 -5.62 37.24 -44.11
CA LEU A 147 -5.25 35.94 -44.71
C LEU A 147 -3.90 35.42 -44.19
N ASN A 148 -3.25 36.13 -43.26
CA ASN A 148 -1.97 35.69 -42.71
C ASN A 148 -2.20 34.50 -41.75
N LEU A 149 -1.56 33.36 -42.03
CA LEU A 149 -1.74 32.12 -41.27
C LEU A 149 -1.49 32.28 -39.76
N PHE A 150 -0.41 32.97 -39.35
CA PHE A 150 -0.05 33.14 -37.94
C PHE A 150 -1.05 34.02 -37.18
N VAL A 151 -1.57 35.04 -37.86
CA VAL A 151 -2.59 35.93 -37.31
C VAL A 151 -3.93 35.19 -37.23
N GLY A 152 -4.29 34.45 -38.28
CA GLY A 152 -5.50 33.63 -38.34
C GLY A 152 -5.56 32.56 -37.24
N SER A 153 -4.47 31.82 -37.02
CA SER A 153 -4.38 30.87 -35.88
C SER A 153 -4.62 31.54 -34.53
N SER A 154 -4.10 32.76 -34.35
CA SER A 154 -4.27 33.52 -33.10
C SER A 154 -5.70 34.05 -32.93
N LEU A 155 -6.36 34.45 -34.02
CA LEU A 155 -7.76 34.85 -34.04
C LEU A 155 -8.70 33.67 -33.75
N ILE A 156 -8.46 32.51 -34.35
CA ILE A 156 -9.21 31.28 -34.06
C ILE A 156 -9.10 30.96 -32.57
N ASN A 157 -7.89 31.02 -31.99
CA ASN A 157 -7.69 30.76 -30.55
C ASN A 157 -8.47 31.76 -29.67
N LEU A 158 -8.44 33.05 -30.01
CA LEU A 158 -9.18 34.09 -29.29
C LEU A 158 -10.69 33.80 -29.29
N TYR A 159 -11.29 33.57 -30.46
CA TYR A 159 -12.73 33.34 -30.57
C TYR A 159 -13.18 32.00 -29.98
N MET A 160 -12.34 30.97 -30.06
CA MET A 160 -12.59 29.70 -29.36
C MET A 160 -12.60 29.89 -27.84
N ASN A 161 -11.66 30.65 -27.27
CA ASN A 161 -11.63 30.96 -25.83
C ASN A 161 -12.81 31.84 -25.38
N MET A 162 -13.37 32.65 -26.27
CA MET A 162 -14.62 33.39 -26.04
C MET A 162 -15.88 32.49 -26.05
N GLY A 163 -15.76 31.23 -26.47
CA GLY A 163 -16.91 30.34 -26.70
C GLY A 163 -17.72 30.64 -27.96
N LEU A 164 -17.16 31.42 -28.90
CA LEU A 164 -17.80 31.79 -30.17
C LEU A 164 -17.32 30.89 -31.31
N ASP A 165 -17.55 29.58 -31.19
CA ASP A 165 -16.95 28.58 -32.08
C ASP A 165 -17.39 28.73 -33.54
N ASN A 166 -18.63 29.17 -33.78
CA ASN A 166 -19.15 29.46 -35.13
C ASN A 166 -18.38 30.58 -35.85
N VAL A 167 -17.81 31.53 -35.11
CA VAL A 167 -16.97 32.60 -35.68
C VAL A 167 -15.58 32.04 -35.96
N ALA A 168 -15.04 31.27 -35.01
CA ALA A 168 -13.73 30.65 -35.16
C ALA A 168 -13.67 29.64 -36.33
N LEU A 169 -14.71 28.82 -36.52
CA LEU A 169 -14.79 27.88 -37.64
C LEU A 169 -14.92 28.59 -38.99
N ARG A 170 -15.61 29.73 -39.06
CA ARG A 170 -15.64 30.55 -40.28
C ARG A 170 -14.27 31.12 -40.61
N LEU A 171 -13.56 31.65 -39.61
CA LEU A 171 -12.18 32.12 -39.80
C LEU A 171 -11.23 31.00 -40.23
N PHE A 172 -11.44 29.79 -39.72
CA PHE A 172 -10.71 28.59 -40.13
C PHE A 172 -10.98 28.22 -41.60
N ASP A 173 -12.23 28.31 -42.05
CA ASP A 173 -12.62 28.03 -43.44
C ASP A 173 -12.12 29.10 -44.43
N GLU A 174 -11.99 30.35 -43.98
CA GLU A 174 -11.49 31.48 -44.79
C GLU A 174 -9.96 31.49 -44.98
N LEU A 175 -9.22 30.67 -44.22
CA LEU A 175 -7.76 30.58 -44.37
C LEU A 175 -7.39 29.94 -45.73
N PRO A 176 -6.37 30.48 -46.42
CA PRO A 176 -5.95 29.97 -47.73
C PRO A 176 -5.38 28.55 -47.66
N GLU A 177 -4.77 28.19 -46.53
CA GLU A 177 -4.31 26.83 -46.22
C GLU A 177 -4.57 26.56 -44.73
N GLN A 178 -5.15 25.40 -44.41
CA GLN A 178 -5.31 24.94 -43.02
C GLN A 178 -4.12 24.07 -42.61
N SER A 179 -3.22 24.63 -41.81
CA SER A 179 -2.08 23.88 -41.26
C SER A 179 -2.54 22.92 -40.16
N LEU A 180 -1.78 21.84 -39.94
CA LEU A 180 -2.03 20.89 -38.84
C LEU A 180 -2.15 21.56 -37.45
N GLU A 181 -1.48 22.69 -37.26
CA GLU A 181 -1.58 23.51 -36.03
C GLU A 181 -2.97 24.11 -35.85
N THR A 182 -3.57 24.63 -36.92
CA THR A 182 -4.94 25.18 -36.89
C THR A 182 -5.98 24.08 -36.62
N TRP A 183 -5.79 22.87 -37.15
CA TRP A 183 -6.64 21.71 -36.85
C TRP A 183 -6.55 21.32 -35.36
N ASN A 184 -5.32 21.19 -34.83
CA ASN A 184 -5.09 20.84 -33.43
C ASN A 184 -5.65 21.87 -32.44
N LEU A 185 -5.69 23.14 -32.82
CA LEU A 185 -6.30 24.20 -32.03
C LEU A 185 -7.82 23.99 -31.85
N VAL A 186 -8.51 23.61 -32.92
CA VAL A 186 -9.95 23.31 -32.88
C VAL A 186 -10.20 22.01 -32.09
N PHE A 187 -9.40 20.96 -32.31
CA PHE A 187 -9.51 19.71 -31.54
C PHE A 187 -9.32 19.92 -30.04
N ARG A 188 -8.35 20.74 -29.64
CA ARG A 188 -8.15 21.11 -28.23
C ARG A 188 -9.41 21.73 -27.65
N ARG A 189 -10.01 22.69 -28.33
CA ARG A 189 -11.22 23.37 -27.86
C ARG A 189 -12.40 22.41 -27.72
N PHE A 190 -12.66 21.59 -28.72
CA PHE A 190 -13.75 20.61 -28.66
C PHE A 190 -13.54 19.57 -27.56
N CYS A 191 -12.28 19.19 -27.29
CA CYS A 191 -11.92 18.35 -26.15
C CYS A 191 -12.18 19.05 -24.81
N ASP A 192 -11.79 20.32 -24.66
CA ASP A 192 -11.93 21.08 -23.40
C ASP A 192 -13.41 21.35 -23.03
N VAL A 193 -14.30 21.47 -24.02
CA VAL A 193 -15.77 21.63 -23.82
C VAL A 193 -16.51 20.30 -23.80
N VAL A 194 -15.81 19.17 -24.00
CA VAL A 194 -16.40 17.82 -24.02
C VAL A 194 -17.51 17.67 -25.07
N ARG A 195 -17.34 18.28 -26.26
CA ARG A 195 -18.27 18.11 -27.39
C ARG A 195 -17.82 16.98 -28.30
N VAL A 196 -18.06 15.75 -27.86
CA VAL A 196 -17.47 14.55 -28.47
C VAL A 196 -17.98 14.29 -29.89
N GLU A 197 -19.25 14.59 -30.19
CA GLU A 197 -19.81 14.43 -31.53
C GLU A 197 -19.18 15.41 -32.54
N GLU A 198 -19.06 16.68 -32.18
CA GLU A 198 -18.42 17.70 -33.01
C GLU A 198 -16.94 17.38 -33.22
N LEU A 199 -16.26 16.87 -32.19
CA LEU A 199 -14.86 16.45 -32.23
C LEU A 199 -14.62 15.34 -33.27
N LEU A 200 -15.44 14.28 -33.25
CA LEU A 200 -15.35 13.15 -34.18
C LEU A 200 -15.82 13.52 -35.60
N GLY A 201 -16.83 14.39 -35.72
CA GLY A 201 -17.24 14.97 -36.99
C GLY A 201 -16.12 15.79 -37.64
N PHE A 202 -15.43 16.62 -36.86
CA PHE A 202 -14.31 17.43 -37.34
C PHE A 202 -13.09 16.57 -37.72
N TYR A 203 -12.87 15.47 -37.01
CA TYR A 203 -11.87 14.47 -37.39
C TYR A 203 -12.16 13.82 -38.75
N SER A 204 -13.43 13.52 -39.02
CA SER A 204 -13.84 13.00 -40.32
C SER A 204 -13.59 14.02 -41.43
N ARG A 205 -13.83 15.32 -41.17
CA ARG A 205 -13.50 16.42 -42.08
C ARG A 205 -11.99 16.50 -42.37
N MET A 206 -11.14 16.35 -41.35
CA MET A 206 -9.68 16.32 -41.51
C MET A 206 -9.25 15.17 -42.43
N LYS A 207 -9.78 13.96 -42.22
CA LYS A 207 -9.48 12.80 -43.08
C LYS A 207 -9.87 13.05 -44.54
N MET A 208 -11.01 13.67 -44.80
CA MET A 208 -11.43 14.01 -46.17
C MET A 208 -10.52 15.04 -46.83
N SER A 209 -9.85 15.90 -46.06
CA SER A 209 -8.85 16.84 -46.58
C SER A 209 -7.49 16.19 -46.90
N GLY A 210 -7.32 14.89 -46.64
CA GLY A 210 -6.09 14.15 -46.93
C GLY A 210 -4.93 14.46 -46.00
N LEU A 211 -5.18 15.10 -44.85
CA LEU A 211 -4.17 15.43 -43.85
C LEU A 211 -4.04 14.30 -42.83
N GLU A 212 -2.79 13.85 -42.61
CA GLU A 212 -2.47 12.81 -41.63
C GLU A 212 -2.46 13.37 -40.19
N PRO A 213 -3.13 12.72 -39.22
CA PRO A 213 -3.10 13.10 -37.82
C PRO A 213 -1.71 12.91 -37.19
N ASN A 214 -1.33 13.81 -36.28
CA ASN A 214 -0.13 13.64 -35.46
C ASN A 214 -0.46 13.15 -34.03
N GLY A 215 0.57 12.86 -33.23
CA GLY A 215 0.39 12.41 -31.85
C GLY A 215 -0.49 13.34 -31.00
N LEU A 216 -0.38 14.67 -31.15
CA LEU A 216 -1.24 15.63 -30.43
C LEU A 216 -2.71 15.52 -30.86
N THR A 217 -2.98 15.34 -32.16
CA THR A 217 -4.33 15.09 -32.67
C THR A 217 -4.94 13.86 -32.00
N PHE A 218 -4.19 12.75 -31.93
CA PHE A 218 -4.65 11.52 -31.28
C PHE A 218 -4.90 11.73 -29.77
N CYS A 219 -4.05 12.47 -29.05
CA CYS A 219 -4.28 12.77 -27.64
C CYS A 219 -5.62 13.49 -27.41
N TYR A 220 -5.96 14.52 -28.20
CA TYR A 220 -7.24 15.23 -28.05
C TYR A 220 -8.44 14.34 -28.38
N LEU A 221 -8.35 13.55 -29.46
CA LEU A 221 -9.43 12.65 -29.88
C LEU A 221 -9.69 11.55 -28.85
N ILE A 222 -8.63 10.89 -28.39
CA ILE A 222 -8.70 9.81 -27.40
C ILE A 222 -9.20 10.36 -26.05
N ARG A 223 -8.72 11.54 -25.63
CA ARG A 223 -9.21 12.21 -24.42
C ARG A 223 -10.69 12.58 -24.51
N GLY A 224 -11.14 13.06 -25.67
CA GLY A 224 -12.56 13.30 -25.94
C GLY A 224 -13.40 12.03 -25.78
N CYS A 225 -12.94 10.91 -26.36
CA CYS A 225 -13.58 9.60 -26.17
C CYS A 225 -13.52 9.10 -24.72
N SER A 226 -12.44 9.38 -23.99
CA SER A 226 -12.31 9.05 -22.56
C SER A 226 -13.36 9.79 -21.71
N CYS A 227 -13.50 11.10 -21.94
CA CYS A 227 -14.51 11.93 -21.26
C CYS A 227 -15.94 11.49 -21.61
N GLY A 228 -16.19 11.13 -22.88
CA GLY A 228 -17.48 10.62 -23.34
C GLY A 228 -17.74 9.13 -23.07
N ARG A 229 -16.77 8.40 -22.51
CA ARG A 229 -16.80 6.93 -22.32
C ARG A 229 -17.16 6.15 -23.60
N LEU A 230 -16.74 6.67 -24.75
CA LEU A 230 -17.02 6.11 -26.08
C LEU A 230 -15.99 5.03 -26.43
N LEU A 231 -16.25 3.79 -26.00
CA LEU A 231 -15.30 2.69 -26.13
C LEU A 231 -15.06 2.28 -27.59
N ASP A 232 -16.10 2.23 -28.43
CA ASP A 232 -15.99 1.70 -29.79
C ASP A 232 -15.28 2.70 -30.72
N GLU A 233 -15.61 3.98 -30.61
CA GLU A 233 -14.92 5.09 -31.29
C GLU A 233 -13.48 5.20 -30.80
N GLY A 234 -13.27 5.06 -29.48
CA GLY A 234 -11.93 5.04 -28.88
C GLY A 234 -11.06 3.90 -29.39
N LYS A 235 -11.62 2.69 -29.58
CA LYS A 235 -10.92 1.55 -30.20
C LYS A 235 -10.57 1.82 -31.66
N GLN A 236 -11.47 2.44 -32.43
CA GLN A 236 -11.19 2.81 -33.82
C GLN A 236 -10.01 3.80 -33.90
N LEU A 237 -9.98 4.79 -33.00
CA LEU A 237 -8.87 5.74 -32.88
C LEU A 237 -7.57 5.06 -32.44
N HIS A 238 -7.62 4.14 -31.48
CA HIS A 238 -6.47 3.34 -31.08
C HIS A 238 -5.91 2.53 -32.25
N CYS A 239 -6.76 1.82 -33.00
CA CYS A 239 -6.34 1.06 -34.18
C CYS A 239 -5.69 1.96 -35.25
N HIS A 240 -6.21 3.17 -35.44
CA HIS A 240 -5.60 4.12 -36.37
C HIS A 240 -4.25 4.63 -35.84
N ALA A 241 -4.18 5.06 -34.58
CA ALA A 241 -2.93 5.49 -33.95
C ALA A 241 -1.85 4.40 -34.02
N PHE A 242 -2.23 3.14 -33.84
CA PHE A 242 -1.34 1.98 -33.96
C PHE A 242 -0.84 1.80 -35.39
N LYS A 243 -1.74 1.80 -36.39
CA LYS A 243 -1.36 1.70 -37.82
C LYS A 243 -0.44 2.83 -38.28
N SER A 244 -0.61 4.02 -37.71
CA SER A 244 0.21 5.19 -37.99
C SER A 244 1.51 5.25 -37.15
N GLY A 245 1.76 4.25 -36.28
CA GLY A 245 2.98 4.15 -35.46
C GLY A 245 3.04 5.06 -34.23
N TRP A 246 1.96 5.78 -33.89
CA TRP A 246 1.98 6.78 -32.81
C TRP A 246 1.95 6.17 -31.41
N VAL A 247 1.45 4.95 -31.24
CA VAL A 247 1.32 4.31 -29.91
C VAL A 247 2.69 4.00 -29.30
N GLU A 248 3.64 3.51 -30.09
CA GLU A 248 5.00 3.17 -29.63
C GLU A 248 5.93 4.38 -29.61
N LEU A 249 5.71 5.35 -30.49
CA LEU A 249 6.59 6.52 -30.67
C LEU A 249 6.21 7.73 -29.81
N ASN A 250 5.01 7.74 -29.19
CA ASN A 250 4.52 8.91 -28.45
C ASN A 250 3.88 8.53 -27.11
N ILE A 251 4.61 8.81 -26.02
CA ILE A 251 4.20 8.53 -24.65
C ILE A 251 2.86 9.19 -24.26
N PHE A 252 2.56 10.37 -24.82
CA PHE A 252 1.30 11.06 -24.52
C PHE A 252 0.09 10.36 -25.14
N VAL A 253 0.26 9.70 -26.28
CA VAL A 253 -0.80 8.89 -26.91
C VAL A 253 -1.04 7.63 -26.11
N ALA A 254 0.03 6.96 -25.67
CA ALA A 254 -0.07 5.78 -24.80
C ALA A 254 -0.76 6.12 -23.45
N ASN A 255 -0.39 7.23 -22.82
CA ASN A 255 -1.05 7.73 -21.59
C ASN A 255 -2.55 8.01 -21.83
N ALA A 256 -2.91 8.66 -22.94
CA ALA A 256 -4.30 8.91 -23.29
C ALA A 256 -5.09 7.61 -23.50
N LEU A 257 -4.46 6.56 -24.05
CA LEU A 257 -5.08 5.23 -24.20
C LEU A 257 -5.30 4.53 -22.86
N VAL A 258 -4.34 4.63 -21.93
CA VAL A 258 -4.52 4.15 -20.55
C VAL A 258 -5.72 4.85 -19.93
N ASP A 259 -5.84 6.17 -20.05
CA ASP A 259 -6.97 6.95 -19.52
C ASP A 259 -8.31 6.59 -20.21
N LEU A 260 -8.32 6.35 -21.52
CA LEU A 260 -9.51 5.91 -22.25
C LEU A 260 -10.01 4.56 -21.76
N TYR A 261 -9.14 3.54 -21.75
CA TYR A 261 -9.54 2.20 -21.34
C TYR A 261 -9.88 2.14 -19.84
N SER A 262 -9.18 2.93 -19.04
CA SER A 262 -9.49 3.20 -17.64
C SER A 262 -10.90 3.77 -17.45
N ALA A 263 -11.23 4.87 -18.13
CA ALA A 263 -12.55 5.52 -18.04
C ALA A 263 -13.69 4.61 -18.53
N CYS A 264 -13.40 3.73 -19.49
CA CYS A 264 -14.34 2.74 -20.02
C CYS A 264 -14.36 1.41 -19.23
N ARG A 265 -13.67 1.31 -18.08
CA ARG A 265 -13.59 0.12 -17.20
C ARG A 265 -13.09 -1.15 -17.91
N ARG A 266 -12.19 -1.00 -18.88
CA ARG A 266 -11.56 -2.08 -19.64
C ARG A 266 -10.15 -2.36 -19.13
N LEU A 267 -10.07 -2.99 -17.95
CA LEU A 267 -8.83 -3.19 -17.19
C LEU A 267 -7.72 -3.90 -17.98
N ILE A 268 -8.06 -4.96 -18.71
CA ILE A 268 -7.10 -5.72 -19.52
C ILE A 268 -6.53 -4.85 -20.65
N ASP A 269 -7.38 -4.06 -21.30
CA ASP A 269 -6.97 -3.20 -22.40
C ASP A 269 -6.15 -2.00 -21.89
N ALA A 270 -6.49 -1.47 -20.70
CA ALA A 270 -5.72 -0.45 -20.00
C ALA A 270 -4.31 -0.97 -19.63
N ARG A 271 -4.22 -2.21 -19.15
CA ARG A 271 -2.93 -2.85 -18.82
C ARG A 271 -2.07 -3.07 -20.07
N LYS A 272 -2.68 -3.51 -21.17
CA LYS A 272 -1.98 -3.65 -22.46
C LYS A 272 -1.50 -2.31 -23.03
N ALA A 273 -2.27 -1.24 -22.85
CA ALA A 273 -1.86 0.11 -23.22
C ALA A 273 -0.73 0.64 -22.31
N PHE A 274 -0.64 0.15 -21.08
CA PHE A 274 0.38 0.50 -20.10
C PHE A 274 1.72 -0.22 -20.31
N GLU A 275 1.71 -1.50 -20.67
CA GLU A 275 2.91 -2.34 -20.87
C GLU A 275 4.00 -1.74 -21.80
N PRO A 276 3.69 -1.09 -22.94
CA PRO A 276 4.69 -0.49 -23.81
C PRO A 276 5.22 0.86 -23.33
N ILE A 277 4.64 1.44 -22.26
CA ILE A 277 5.06 2.74 -21.74
C ILE A 277 6.37 2.58 -20.96
N PRO A 278 7.39 3.41 -21.21
CA PRO A 278 8.62 3.38 -20.43
C PRO A 278 8.32 3.47 -18.93
N ALA A 279 8.97 2.62 -18.13
CA ALA A 279 8.74 2.54 -16.69
C ALA A 279 8.97 3.87 -15.93
N GLU A 280 9.60 4.85 -16.58
CA GLU A 280 9.87 6.16 -16.02
C GLU A 280 8.65 7.10 -15.93
N ASP A 281 7.54 6.83 -16.62
CA ASP A 281 6.40 7.75 -16.71
C ASP A 281 5.46 7.72 -15.51
N VAL A 282 5.44 8.80 -14.73
CA VAL A 282 4.64 8.92 -13.49
C VAL A 282 3.13 8.98 -13.77
N ILE A 283 2.71 9.48 -14.94
CA ILE A 283 1.29 9.76 -15.23
C ILE A 283 0.53 8.44 -15.41
N SER A 284 1.04 7.55 -16.25
CA SER A 284 0.46 6.23 -16.52
C SER A 284 0.41 5.31 -15.29
N TRP A 285 1.45 5.30 -14.45
CA TRP A 285 1.47 4.56 -13.18
C TRP A 285 0.34 5.00 -12.23
N ASN A 286 0.08 6.31 -12.15
CA ASN A 286 -1.00 6.84 -11.31
C ASN A 286 -2.38 6.47 -11.85
N SER A 287 -2.60 6.56 -13.17
CA SER A 287 -3.86 6.18 -13.80
C SER A 287 -4.16 4.69 -13.64
N ILE A 288 -3.16 3.82 -13.84
CA ILE A 288 -3.36 2.36 -13.79
C ILE A 288 -3.60 1.84 -12.36
N VAL A 289 -2.88 2.39 -11.36
CA VAL A 289 -3.08 2.04 -9.94
C VAL A 289 -4.48 2.46 -9.49
N TRP A 290 -4.89 3.70 -9.80
CA TRP A 290 -6.20 4.21 -9.41
C TRP A 290 -7.34 3.36 -9.98
N VAL A 291 -7.26 2.95 -11.25
CA VAL A 291 -8.32 2.17 -11.91
C VAL A 291 -8.44 0.75 -11.39
N HIS A 292 -7.33 0.07 -11.11
CA HIS A 292 -7.36 -1.25 -10.49
C HIS A 292 -7.90 -1.18 -9.06
N ALA A 293 -7.57 -0.09 -8.35
CA ALA A 293 -8.10 0.18 -7.02
C ALA A 293 -9.61 0.47 -7.05
N GLU A 294 -10.08 1.38 -7.91
CA GLU A 294 -11.50 1.71 -8.06
C GLU A 294 -12.34 0.48 -8.46
N SER A 295 -11.75 -0.43 -9.24
CA SER A 295 -12.41 -1.67 -9.68
C SER A 295 -12.42 -2.78 -8.64
N GLY A 296 -11.88 -2.54 -7.43
CA GLY A 296 -11.88 -3.51 -6.33
C GLY A 296 -10.88 -4.66 -6.47
N LEU A 297 -9.97 -4.60 -7.45
CA LEU A 297 -8.91 -5.60 -7.64
C LEU A 297 -7.72 -5.28 -6.74
N LEU A 298 -7.89 -5.53 -5.44
CA LEU A 298 -6.91 -5.17 -4.40
C LEU A 298 -5.49 -5.67 -4.72
N PHE A 299 -5.33 -6.95 -5.08
CA PHE A 299 -4.01 -7.54 -5.33
C PHE A 299 -3.31 -6.95 -6.54
N ASP A 300 -4.05 -6.69 -7.63
CA ASP A 300 -3.48 -6.08 -8.84
C ASP A 300 -3.12 -4.61 -8.61
N ALA A 301 -3.98 -3.87 -7.90
CA ALA A 301 -3.71 -2.49 -7.52
C ALA A 301 -2.47 -2.39 -6.61
N LEU A 302 -2.32 -3.31 -5.66
CA LEU A 302 -1.15 -3.41 -4.80
C LEU A 302 0.11 -3.80 -5.57
N GLY A 303 0.03 -4.75 -6.50
CA GLY A 303 1.14 -5.13 -7.35
C GLY A 303 1.61 -3.98 -8.24
N LEU A 304 0.68 -3.22 -8.82
CA LEU A 304 0.98 -2.01 -9.60
C LEU A 304 1.53 -0.88 -8.73
N PHE A 305 1.02 -0.73 -7.50
CA PHE A 305 1.52 0.27 -6.56
C PHE A 305 2.93 -0.06 -6.06
N ALA A 306 3.21 -1.33 -5.75
CA ALA A 306 4.53 -1.82 -5.41
C ALA A 306 5.49 -1.64 -6.61
N GLY A 307 5.04 -1.92 -7.83
CA GLY A 307 5.78 -1.62 -9.07
C GLY A 307 6.07 -0.13 -9.22
N MET A 308 5.09 0.74 -8.99
CA MET A 308 5.26 2.19 -9.01
C MET A 308 6.34 2.65 -7.99
N GLN A 309 6.33 2.06 -6.79
CA GLN A 309 7.32 2.34 -5.75
C GLN A 309 8.72 1.78 -6.10
N PHE A 310 8.78 0.57 -6.68
CA PHE A 310 10.02 -0.08 -7.15
C PHE A 310 10.78 0.79 -8.16
N TRP A 311 10.06 1.50 -9.04
CA TRP A 311 10.65 2.44 -10.00
C TRP A 311 10.90 3.84 -9.41
N GLY A 312 10.72 4.03 -8.11
CA GLY A 312 10.95 5.31 -7.42
C GLY A 312 9.95 6.41 -7.79
N LYS A 313 8.75 6.04 -8.29
CA LYS A 313 7.74 7.02 -8.74
C LYS A 313 6.84 7.42 -7.57
N ARG A 314 6.64 8.73 -7.40
CA ARG A 314 5.81 9.28 -6.31
C ARG A 314 4.32 9.09 -6.60
N PRO A 315 3.55 8.46 -5.69
CA PRO A 315 2.09 8.39 -5.80
C PRO A 315 1.45 9.78 -5.84
N SER A 316 0.46 9.94 -6.70
CA SER A 316 -0.39 11.13 -6.76
C SER A 316 -1.56 11.05 -5.79
N ILE A 317 -2.25 12.18 -5.60
CA ILE A 317 -3.53 12.27 -4.88
C ILE A 317 -4.52 11.20 -5.37
N ARG A 318 -4.60 10.96 -6.68
CA ARG A 318 -5.50 9.95 -7.26
C ARG A 318 -5.17 8.53 -6.75
N SER A 319 -3.89 8.17 -6.70
CA SER A 319 -3.46 6.86 -6.21
C SER A 319 -3.83 6.66 -4.74
N PHE A 320 -3.63 7.68 -3.89
CA PHE A 320 -4.03 7.64 -2.49
C PHE A 320 -5.54 7.47 -2.33
N VAL A 321 -6.34 8.29 -3.00
CA VAL A 321 -7.81 8.19 -2.95
C VAL A 321 -8.29 6.82 -3.41
N GLY A 322 -7.73 6.28 -4.50
CA GLY A 322 -8.05 4.94 -4.99
C GLY A 322 -7.78 3.85 -3.95
N LEU A 323 -6.57 3.82 -3.39
CA LEU A 323 -6.17 2.80 -2.40
C LEU A 323 -6.95 2.92 -1.08
N LEU A 324 -7.23 4.14 -0.62
CA LEU A 324 -8.07 4.39 0.56
C LEU A 324 -9.51 3.93 0.34
N ASN A 325 -10.05 4.14 -0.86
CA ASN A 325 -11.38 3.63 -1.21
C ASN A 325 -11.41 2.10 -1.23
N VAL A 326 -10.35 1.42 -1.68
CA VAL A 326 -10.24 -0.05 -1.56
C VAL A 326 -10.22 -0.48 -0.10
N ALA A 327 -9.42 0.18 0.75
CA ALA A 327 -9.40 -0.10 2.19
C ALA A 327 -10.81 0.06 2.80
N SER A 328 -11.53 1.12 2.42
CA SER A 328 -12.90 1.37 2.87
C SER A 328 -13.88 0.28 2.40
N GLY A 329 -13.78 -0.17 1.14
CA GLY A 329 -14.67 -1.17 0.55
C GLY A 329 -14.42 -2.59 1.08
N THR A 330 -13.16 -2.90 1.39
CA THR A 330 -12.75 -4.18 1.99
C THR A 330 -12.81 -4.19 3.52
N LYS A 331 -13.15 -3.05 4.14
CA LYS A 331 -13.10 -2.83 5.60
C LYS A 331 -11.75 -3.21 6.22
N ASN A 332 -10.66 -3.08 5.48
CA ASN A 332 -9.31 -3.40 5.93
C ASN A 332 -8.64 -2.16 6.53
N ILE A 333 -8.89 -1.95 7.83
CA ILE A 333 -8.37 -0.80 8.57
C ILE A 333 -6.84 -0.76 8.62
N GLU A 334 -6.19 -1.93 8.69
CA GLU A 334 -4.73 -2.00 8.79
C GLU A 334 -4.07 -1.55 7.50
N PHE A 335 -4.60 -1.98 6.36
CA PHE A 335 -4.17 -1.49 5.06
C PHE A 335 -4.41 0.02 4.92
N GLY A 336 -5.59 0.50 5.34
CA GLY A 336 -5.90 1.92 5.37
C GLY A 336 -4.90 2.75 6.20
N LYS A 337 -4.49 2.25 7.37
CA LYS A 337 -3.47 2.88 8.23
C LYS A 337 -2.09 2.94 7.57
N GLN A 338 -1.70 1.91 6.81
CA GLN A 338 -0.43 1.91 6.06
C GLN A 338 -0.44 2.98 4.97
N ILE A 339 -1.52 3.05 4.18
CA ILE A 339 -1.67 4.06 3.14
C ILE A 339 -1.73 5.46 3.74
N HIS A 340 -2.45 5.64 4.86
CA HIS A 340 -2.47 6.91 5.59
C HIS A 340 -1.06 7.32 6.03
N THR A 341 -0.31 6.43 6.69
CA THR A 341 1.08 6.69 7.13
C THR A 341 1.98 7.08 5.95
N TYR A 342 1.80 6.43 4.79
CA TYR A 342 2.56 6.78 3.58
C TYR A 342 2.14 8.14 3.00
N ALA A 343 0.85 8.50 3.07
CA ALA A 343 0.36 9.82 2.69
C ALA A 343 0.95 10.92 3.58
N VAL A 344 1.05 10.68 4.89
CA VAL A 344 1.73 11.58 5.86
C VAL A 344 3.19 11.76 5.48
N LYS A 345 3.96 10.66 5.31
CA LYS A 345 5.38 10.70 4.91
C LYS A 345 5.61 11.41 3.58
N SER A 346 4.63 11.35 2.70
CA SER A 346 4.66 11.97 1.37
C SER A 346 4.20 13.44 1.38
N GLY A 347 3.74 13.96 2.52
CA GLY A 347 3.30 15.35 2.69
C GLY A 347 1.89 15.65 2.17
N PHE A 348 1.04 14.64 1.97
CA PHE A 348 -0.32 14.81 1.41
C PHE A 348 -1.43 14.94 2.45
N GLU A 349 -1.17 14.66 3.73
CA GLU A 349 -2.19 14.70 4.80
C GLU A 349 -2.81 16.09 4.98
N HIS A 350 -2.00 17.15 4.98
CA HIS A 350 -2.49 18.54 5.12
C HIS A 350 -2.52 19.31 3.79
N GLY A 351 -2.01 18.71 2.70
CA GLY A 351 -1.84 19.37 1.40
C GLY A 351 -2.97 19.13 0.39
N SER A 352 -3.94 18.25 0.70
CA SER A 352 -5.00 17.87 -0.24
C SER A 352 -6.31 17.48 0.45
N VAL A 353 -7.35 18.29 0.23
CA VAL A 353 -8.71 18.05 0.70
C VAL A 353 -9.25 16.70 0.22
N HIS A 354 -8.90 16.27 -1.00
CA HIS A 354 -9.36 14.99 -1.54
C HIS A 354 -8.78 13.79 -0.78
N VAL A 355 -7.54 13.88 -0.31
CA VAL A 355 -6.93 12.81 0.51
C VAL A 355 -7.57 12.80 1.90
N GLN A 356 -7.77 13.98 2.50
CA GLN A 356 -8.44 14.11 3.81
C GLN A 356 -9.87 13.54 3.77
N SER A 357 -10.67 13.91 2.77
CA SER A 357 -12.01 13.38 2.55
C SER A 357 -12.02 11.85 2.39
N ALA A 358 -11.09 11.30 1.60
CA ALA A 358 -10.95 9.85 1.43
C ALA A 358 -10.52 9.13 2.72
N LEU A 359 -9.67 9.75 3.56
CA LEU A 359 -9.28 9.22 4.86
C LEU A 359 -10.45 9.19 5.84
N ILE A 360 -11.24 10.27 5.92
CA ILE A 360 -12.45 10.36 6.75
C ILE A 360 -13.43 9.23 6.39
N ASN A 361 -13.70 9.05 5.10
CA ASN A 361 -14.57 7.98 4.60
C ASN A 361 -13.96 6.57 4.86
N MET A 362 -12.65 6.40 4.71
CA MET A 362 -11.98 5.12 4.97
C MET A 362 -12.06 4.71 6.44
N TYR A 363 -11.69 5.60 7.37
CA TYR A 363 -11.75 5.31 8.80
C TYR A 363 -13.19 5.08 9.28
N GLY A 364 -14.14 5.91 8.84
CA GLY A 364 -15.54 5.75 9.19
C GLY A 364 -16.15 4.43 8.71
N LYS A 365 -15.95 4.06 7.43
CA LYS A 365 -16.44 2.76 6.91
C LYS A 365 -15.76 1.55 7.54
N CYS A 366 -14.52 1.72 8.02
CA CYS A 366 -13.80 0.70 8.80
C CYS A 366 -14.22 0.64 10.29
N GLY A 367 -15.11 1.52 10.75
CA GLY A 367 -15.63 1.54 12.11
C GLY A 367 -14.78 2.29 13.14
N ASP A 368 -13.77 3.06 12.70
CA ASP A 368 -12.92 3.89 13.57
C ASP A 368 -13.32 5.36 13.42
N ILE A 369 -14.47 5.71 14.01
CA ILE A 369 -15.04 7.06 13.88
C ILE A 369 -14.16 8.13 14.54
N ARG A 370 -13.47 7.80 15.63
CA ARG A 370 -12.59 8.74 16.36
C ARG A 370 -11.51 9.30 15.45
N ARG A 371 -10.78 8.43 14.73
CA ARG A 371 -9.77 8.88 13.76
C ARG A 371 -10.36 9.66 12.58
N ALA A 372 -11.58 9.33 12.15
CA ALA A 372 -12.25 10.09 11.10
C ALA A 372 -12.56 11.53 11.55
N VAL A 373 -12.99 11.71 12.81
CA VAL A 373 -13.21 13.03 13.43
C VAL A 373 -11.88 13.76 13.62
N ASP A 374 -10.83 13.12 14.15
CA ASP A 374 -9.51 13.74 14.32
C ASP A 374 -8.96 14.33 13.00
N ILE A 375 -9.12 13.60 11.90
CA ILE A 375 -8.70 14.06 10.58
C ILE A 375 -9.57 15.23 10.11
N TYR A 376 -10.89 15.18 10.33
CA TYR A 376 -11.80 16.27 9.99
C TYR A 376 -11.45 17.56 10.78
N GLU A 377 -11.16 17.45 12.07
CA GLU A 377 -10.76 18.59 12.91
C GLU A 377 -9.40 19.17 12.50
N SER A 378 -8.53 18.36 11.91
CA SER A 378 -7.24 18.82 11.36
C SER A 378 -7.35 19.62 10.06
N VAL A 379 -8.54 19.65 9.43
CA VAL A 379 -8.77 20.38 8.17
C VAL A 379 -8.84 21.89 8.45
N GLN A 380 -7.95 22.67 7.81
CA GLN A 380 -7.88 24.13 8.01
C GLN A 380 -9.14 24.87 7.52
N ASP A 381 -9.65 24.50 6.35
CA ASP A 381 -10.86 25.06 5.76
C ASP A 381 -11.91 23.97 5.60
N ARG A 382 -13.00 24.05 6.37
CA ARG A 382 -14.10 23.09 6.31
C ARG A 382 -14.75 23.11 4.92
N THR A 383 -14.47 22.08 4.13
CA THR A 383 -15.02 21.93 2.79
C THR A 383 -16.26 21.06 2.80
N LEU A 384 -17.14 21.28 1.82
CA LEU A 384 -18.31 20.43 1.58
C LEU A 384 -17.94 18.95 1.43
N GLU A 385 -16.85 18.64 0.73
CA GLU A 385 -16.36 17.26 0.53
C GLU A 385 -16.04 16.55 1.86
N CYS A 386 -15.32 17.22 2.77
CA CYS A 386 -14.97 16.66 4.07
C CYS A 386 -16.19 16.52 4.98
N CYS A 387 -17.11 17.49 4.95
CA CYS A 387 -18.36 17.44 5.72
C CYS A 387 -19.23 16.26 5.27
N ASN A 388 -19.44 16.10 3.97
CA ASN A 388 -20.22 15.00 3.41
C ASN A 388 -19.60 13.63 3.71
N SER A 389 -18.27 13.52 3.63
CA SER A 389 -17.55 12.29 4.00
C SER A 389 -17.73 11.96 5.48
N LEU A 390 -17.65 12.96 6.38
CA LEU A 390 -17.88 12.73 7.81
C LEU A 390 -19.34 12.36 8.09
N MET A 391 -20.31 13.06 7.51
CA MET A 391 -21.74 12.73 7.66
C MET A 391 -22.05 11.31 7.19
N THR A 392 -21.47 10.89 6.06
CA THR A 392 -21.64 9.53 5.53
C THR A 392 -21.01 8.49 6.46
N SER A 393 -19.83 8.80 7.01
CA SER A 393 -19.14 7.96 7.99
C SER A 393 -19.93 7.83 9.30
N LEU A 394 -20.46 8.92 9.84
CA LEU A 394 -21.30 8.95 11.04
C LEU A 394 -22.58 8.13 10.84
N LEU A 395 -23.24 8.29 9.69
CA LEU A 395 -24.42 7.51 9.33
C LEU A 395 -24.11 6.00 9.27
N HIS A 396 -22.96 5.61 8.72
CA HIS A 396 -22.54 4.20 8.68
C HIS A 396 -22.19 3.64 10.07
N CYS A 397 -21.73 4.48 11.00
CA CYS A 397 -21.45 4.12 12.38
C CYS A 397 -22.70 4.17 13.30
N ASP A 398 -23.89 4.39 12.74
CA ASP A 398 -25.16 4.54 13.47
C ASP A 398 -25.17 5.71 14.49
N ALA A 399 -24.30 6.71 14.26
CA ALA A 399 -24.20 7.94 15.06
C ALA A 399 -25.18 9.00 14.52
N ILE A 400 -26.48 8.68 14.61
CA ILE A 400 -27.55 9.44 13.93
C ILE A 400 -27.68 10.89 14.43
N GLU A 401 -27.50 11.12 15.73
CA GLU A 401 -27.59 12.45 16.34
C GLU A 401 -26.48 13.38 15.82
N ASP A 402 -25.24 12.86 15.73
CA ASP A 402 -24.09 13.60 15.24
C ASP A 402 -24.22 14.01 13.76
N VAL A 403 -24.94 13.21 12.94
CA VAL A 403 -25.24 13.59 11.53
C VAL A 403 -26.11 14.84 11.48
N VAL A 404 -27.12 14.93 12.35
CA VAL A 404 -28.04 16.08 12.40
C VAL A 404 -27.33 17.30 12.98
N GLU A 405 -26.48 17.12 13.99
CA GLU A 405 -25.64 18.19 14.52
C GLU A 405 -24.69 18.73 13.45
N MET A 406 -24.05 17.84 12.70
CA MET A 406 -23.16 18.21 11.60
C MET A 406 -23.90 18.98 10.49
N PHE A 407 -25.13 18.57 10.15
CA PHE A 407 -25.98 19.34 9.23
C PHE A 407 -26.27 20.74 9.77
N GLY A 408 -26.58 20.87 11.07
CA GLY A 408 -26.77 22.15 11.74
C GLY A 408 -25.53 23.05 11.64
N LEU A 409 -24.34 22.49 11.92
CA LEU A 409 -23.06 23.19 11.80
C LEU A 409 -22.81 23.68 10.36
N MET A 410 -23.09 22.86 9.34
CA MET A 410 -22.94 23.28 7.94
C MET A 410 -23.86 24.46 7.59
N VAL A 411 -25.09 24.45 8.10
CA VAL A 411 -26.06 25.54 7.90
C VAL A 411 -25.59 26.82 8.61
N ASP A 412 -25.14 26.71 9.86
CA ASP A 412 -24.69 27.85 10.67
C ASP A 412 -23.41 28.48 10.12
N GLU A 413 -22.45 27.67 9.66
CA GLU A 413 -21.19 28.11 9.04
C GLU A 413 -21.35 28.51 7.57
N ARG A 414 -22.58 28.42 7.00
CA ARG A 414 -22.90 28.74 5.61
C ARG A 414 -22.06 27.95 4.59
N ILE A 415 -21.73 26.72 4.93
CA ILE A 415 -21.13 25.78 3.98
C ILE A 415 -22.22 25.38 2.97
N GLY A 416 -21.88 25.38 1.68
CA GLY A 416 -22.85 25.02 0.63
C GLY A 416 -23.40 23.61 0.85
N LEU A 417 -24.69 23.41 0.60
CA LEU A 417 -25.36 22.10 0.72
C LEU A 417 -25.57 21.51 -0.66
N ASP A 418 -25.37 20.20 -0.80
CA ASP A 418 -25.61 19.47 -2.04
C ASP A 418 -26.59 18.30 -1.84
N GLU A 419 -26.79 17.53 -2.90
CA GLU A 419 -27.66 16.36 -2.91
C GLU A 419 -27.22 15.28 -1.90
N VAL A 420 -25.91 15.14 -1.68
CA VAL A 420 -25.33 14.16 -0.74
C VAL A 420 -25.62 14.57 0.69
N THR A 421 -25.45 15.86 1.03
CA THR A 421 -25.76 16.39 2.35
C THR A 421 -27.23 16.15 2.71
N LEU A 422 -28.14 16.51 1.79
CA LEU A 422 -29.59 16.39 2.00
C LEU A 422 -30.03 14.92 2.06
N SER A 423 -29.54 14.07 1.15
CA SER A 423 -29.83 12.62 1.17
C SER A 423 -29.37 11.96 2.47
N THR A 424 -28.15 12.26 2.94
CA THR A 424 -27.57 11.66 4.14
C THR A 424 -28.33 12.09 5.39
N THR A 425 -28.72 13.36 5.47
CA THR A 425 -29.55 13.89 6.58
C THR A 425 -30.93 13.24 6.60
N LEU A 426 -31.58 13.09 5.44
CA LEU A 426 -32.87 12.42 5.33
C LEU A 426 -32.79 10.95 5.76
N LYS A 427 -31.76 10.22 5.33
CA LYS A 427 -31.51 8.82 5.73
C LYS A 427 -31.28 8.70 7.24
N ALA A 428 -30.49 9.60 7.83
CA ALA A 428 -30.25 9.63 9.27
C ALA A 428 -31.56 9.81 10.04
N LEU A 429 -32.36 10.80 9.65
CA LEU A 429 -33.65 11.06 10.28
C LEU A 429 -34.65 9.92 10.09
N ALA A 430 -34.62 9.22 8.96
CA ALA A 430 -35.47 8.06 8.68
C ALA A 430 -35.25 6.89 9.65
N VAL A 431 -34.06 6.79 10.24
CA VAL A 431 -33.68 5.72 11.19
C VAL A 431 -33.73 6.23 12.66
N SER A 432 -33.67 7.55 12.87
CA SER A 432 -33.70 8.18 14.20
C SER A 432 -34.99 7.89 14.98
N ALA A 433 -34.88 7.77 16.31
CA ALA A 433 -36.03 7.80 17.22
C ALA A 433 -36.78 9.15 17.19
N LEU A 434 -36.15 10.21 16.65
CA LEU A 434 -36.74 11.54 16.42
C LEU A 434 -37.51 11.62 15.08
N ALA A 435 -37.62 10.52 14.34
CA ALA A 435 -38.37 10.45 13.08
C ALA A 435 -39.80 10.94 13.29
N SER A 436 -40.08 12.16 12.82
CA SER A 436 -41.41 12.74 12.83
C SER A 436 -41.77 13.15 11.41
N LEU A 437 -43.03 12.94 11.05
CA LEU A 437 -43.57 13.40 9.76
C LEU A 437 -43.36 14.92 9.57
N ALA A 438 -43.32 15.69 10.66
CA ALA A 438 -43.04 17.13 10.63
C ALA A 438 -41.60 17.43 10.20
N SER A 439 -40.61 16.70 10.72
CA SER A 439 -39.19 16.85 10.36
C SER A 439 -38.96 16.59 8.88
N PHE A 440 -39.55 15.53 8.32
CA PHE A 440 -39.45 15.21 6.89
C PHE A 440 -40.11 16.26 6.01
N LYS A 441 -41.29 16.78 6.40
CA LYS A 441 -41.96 17.85 5.66
C LYS A 441 -41.15 19.15 5.65
N LEU A 442 -40.49 19.49 6.76
CA LEU A 442 -39.62 20.67 6.84
C LEU A 442 -38.41 20.52 5.90
N LEU A 443 -37.70 19.39 5.96
CA LEU A 443 -36.59 19.13 5.05
C LEU A 443 -37.02 19.02 3.59
N HIS A 444 -38.17 18.40 3.30
CA HIS A 444 -38.71 18.35 1.95
C HIS A 444 -39.01 19.77 1.42
N SER A 445 -39.58 20.65 2.24
CA SER A 445 -39.78 22.06 1.85
C SER A 445 -38.46 22.80 1.62
N PHE A 446 -37.40 22.41 2.33
CA PHE A 446 -36.07 22.96 2.19
C PHE A 446 -35.39 22.47 0.90
N VAL A 447 -35.51 21.18 0.57
CA VAL A 447 -35.08 20.56 -0.70
C VAL A 447 -35.67 21.32 -1.90
N ILE A 448 -36.99 21.57 -1.87
CA ILE A 448 -37.69 22.31 -2.94
C ILE A 448 -37.16 23.75 -3.06
N LYS A 449 -36.92 24.43 -1.93
CA LYS A 449 -36.38 25.80 -1.94
C LYS A 449 -34.96 25.88 -2.51
N LEU A 450 -34.18 24.81 -2.37
CA LEU A 450 -32.82 24.72 -2.89
C LEU A 450 -32.76 24.22 -4.35
N GLY A 451 -33.88 23.75 -4.91
CA GLY A 451 -33.93 23.26 -6.29
C GLY A 451 -33.44 21.81 -6.46
N PHE A 452 -33.46 21.00 -5.39
CA PHE A 452 -33.03 19.59 -5.41
C PHE A 452 -34.20 18.60 -5.50
N GLU A 453 -35.42 19.05 -5.77
CA GLU A 453 -36.63 18.21 -5.83
C GLU A 453 -36.60 17.16 -6.94
N SER A 454 -35.89 17.43 -8.04
CA SER A 454 -35.72 16.47 -9.14
C SER A 454 -34.51 15.56 -8.98
N ASP A 455 -33.69 15.76 -7.94
CA ASP A 455 -32.52 14.91 -7.71
C ASP A 455 -32.95 13.50 -7.29
N VAL A 456 -32.38 12.49 -7.93
CA VAL A 456 -32.76 11.09 -7.73
C VAL A 456 -32.38 10.59 -6.33
N ALA A 457 -31.19 10.94 -5.82
CA ALA A 457 -30.73 10.46 -4.52
C ALA A 457 -31.56 11.07 -3.38
N VAL A 458 -31.84 12.37 -3.47
CA VAL A 458 -32.73 13.07 -2.52
C VAL A 458 -34.14 12.50 -2.59
N SER A 459 -34.71 12.34 -3.80
CA SER A 459 -36.06 11.79 -3.98
C SER A 459 -36.21 10.37 -3.44
N CYS A 460 -35.23 9.50 -3.69
CA CYS A 460 -35.21 8.14 -3.13
C CYS A 460 -35.13 8.15 -1.59
N SER A 461 -34.40 9.11 -1.01
CA SER A 461 -34.30 9.26 0.44
C SER A 461 -35.60 9.79 1.05
N LEU A 462 -36.31 10.69 0.35
CA LEU A 462 -37.65 11.16 0.73
C LEU A 462 -38.69 10.02 0.66
N ILE A 463 -38.65 9.21 -0.39
CA ILE A 463 -39.48 8.00 -0.54
C ILE A 463 -39.28 7.06 0.66
N ASP A 464 -38.03 6.73 1.00
CA ASP A 464 -37.72 5.86 2.15
C ASP A 464 -38.20 6.46 3.47
N ALA A 465 -37.95 7.76 3.68
CA ALA A 465 -38.38 8.48 4.88
C ALA A 465 -39.91 8.49 5.07
N TYR A 466 -40.68 8.84 4.02
CA TYR A 466 -42.14 8.83 4.10
C TYR A 466 -42.70 7.42 4.24
N SER A 467 -42.10 6.44 3.55
CA SER A 467 -42.50 5.03 3.67
C SER A 467 -42.31 4.49 5.08
N ARG A 468 -41.19 4.79 5.75
CA ARG A 468 -40.93 4.38 7.15
C ARG A 468 -41.89 5.01 8.15
N CYS A 469 -42.41 6.21 7.87
CA CYS A 469 -43.48 6.82 8.65
C CYS A 469 -44.88 6.26 8.33
N GLY A 470 -44.99 5.28 7.44
CA GLY A 470 -46.26 4.71 6.98
C GLY A 470 -47.06 5.63 6.04
N ASN A 471 -46.49 6.74 5.57
CA ASN A 471 -47.16 7.65 4.64
C ASN A 471 -46.84 7.30 3.18
N ASN A 472 -47.45 6.21 2.72
CA ASN A 472 -47.26 5.71 1.35
C ASN A 472 -47.80 6.68 0.28
N GLU A 473 -48.79 7.52 0.61
CA GLU A 473 -49.34 8.51 -0.32
C GLU A 473 -48.31 9.58 -0.71
N LEU A 474 -47.65 10.21 0.29
CA LEU A 474 -46.59 11.18 0.02
C LEU A 474 -45.38 10.54 -0.65
N SER A 475 -45.03 9.31 -0.26
CA SER A 475 -43.97 8.55 -0.91
C SER A 475 -44.26 8.33 -2.40
N ARG A 476 -45.51 8.00 -2.74
CA ARG A 476 -45.94 7.82 -4.13
C ARG A 476 -45.96 9.14 -4.90
N GLN A 477 -46.40 10.24 -4.29
CA GLN A 477 -46.37 11.56 -4.92
C GLN A 477 -44.95 11.97 -5.31
N VAL A 478 -44.00 11.83 -4.38
CA VAL A 478 -42.58 12.12 -4.65
C VAL A 478 -42.05 11.25 -5.81
N PHE A 479 -42.42 9.98 -5.87
CA PHE A 479 -42.02 9.09 -6.96
C PHE A 479 -42.59 9.51 -8.32
N GLU A 480 -43.87 9.93 -8.35
CA GLU A 480 -44.56 10.35 -9.58
C GLU A 480 -44.04 11.69 -10.13
N GLU A 481 -43.45 12.54 -9.28
CA GLU A 481 -42.82 13.81 -9.68
C GLU A 481 -41.43 13.63 -10.34
N ILE A 482 -40.83 12.44 -10.27
CA ILE A 482 -39.52 12.16 -10.88
C ILE A 482 -39.68 12.08 -12.42
N PRO A 483 -38.99 12.93 -13.22
CA PRO A 483 -39.20 12.96 -14.68
C PRO A 483 -38.81 11.66 -15.40
N LEU A 484 -37.72 11.03 -14.96
CA LEU A 484 -37.15 9.81 -15.56
C LEU A 484 -36.68 8.85 -14.44
N PRO A 485 -37.61 8.14 -13.79
CA PRO A 485 -37.27 7.23 -12.69
C PRO A 485 -36.43 6.06 -13.22
N ASN A 486 -35.26 5.87 -12.61
CA ASN A 486 -34.35 4.77 -12.92
C ASN A 486 -34.61 3.58 -11.99
N VAL A 487 -33.78 2.53 -12.12
CA VAL A 487 -33.86 1.31 -11.29
C VAL A 487 -33.93 1.64 -9.79
N VAL A 488 -33.06 2.53 -9.31
CA VAL A 488 -32.96 2.90 -7.88
C VAL A 488 -34.27 3.53 -7.37
N CYS A 489 -34.90 4.40 -8.15
CA CYS A 489 -36.18 5.01 -7.79
C CYS A 489 -37.26 3.96 -7.59
N PHE A 490 -37.36 3.00 -8.53
CA PHE A 490 -38.30 1.88 -8.44
C PHE A 490 -37.99 0.98 -7.24
N THR A 491 -36.72 0.65 -7.01
CA THR A 491 -36.30 -0.14 -5.84
C THR A 491 -36.71 0.52 -4.53
N SER A 492 -36.52 1.83 -4.39
CA SER A 492 -36.89 2.58 -3.18
C SER A 492 -38.39 2.55 -2.90
N ILE A 493 -39.23 2.79 -3.90
CA ILE A 493 -40.69 2.77 -3.71
C ILE A 493 -41.20 1.33 -3.47
N ILE A 494 -40.66 0.34 -4.19
CA ILE A 494 -40.96 -1.08 -3.98
C ILE A 494 -40.61 -1.50 -2.55
N ASN A 495 -39.43 -1.11 -2.05
CA ASN A 495 -39.00 -1.39 -0.69
C ASN A 495 -39.93 -0.76 0.36
N GLY A 496 -40.35 0.49 0.14
CA GLY A 496 -41.29 1.18 1.02
C GLY A 496 -42.63 0.45 1.15
N TYR A 497 -43.20 0.01 0.02
CA TYR A 497 -44.43 -0.77 -0.01
C TYR A 497 -44.25 -2.16 0.64
N ALA A 498 -43.12 -2.83 0.37
CA ALA A 498 -42.79 -4.12 0.96
C ALA A 498 -42.66 -4.07 2.51
N GLN A 499 -42.02 -3.03 3.05
CA GLN A 499 -41.88 -2.83 4.49
C GLN A 499 -43.22 -2.57 5.18
N ASN A 500 -44.16 -1.92 4.49
CA ASN A 500 -45.51 -1.63 4.99
C ASN A 500 -46.53 -2.76 4.74
N GLY A 501 -46.09 -3.94 4.28
CA GLY A 501 -46.96 -5.10 4.06
C GLY A 501 -47.87 -4.99 2.84
N MET A 502 -47.54 -4.11 1.89
CA MET A 502 -48.29 -3.89 0.64
C MET A 502 -47.63 -4.65 -0.52
N GLY A 503 -47.55 -5.99 -0.39
CA GLY A 503 -46.82 -6.84 -1.34
C GLY A 503 -47.42 -6.90 -2.74
N SER A 504 -48.74 -6.77 -2.88
CA SER A 504 -49.43 -6.70 -4.18
C SER A 504 -48.99 -5.48 -4.99
N GLU A 505 -48.99 -4.31 -4.37
CA GLU A 505 -48.61 -3.05 -4.97
C GLU A 505 -47.10 -3.01 -5.27
N SER A 506 -46.29 -3.65 -4.42
CA SER A 506 -44.87 -3.90 -4.70
C SER A 506 -44.66 -4.70 -5.99
N LEU A 507 -45.48 -5.72 -6.24
CA LEU A 507 -45.44 -6.50 -7.49
C LEU A 507 -45.93 -5.68 -8.70
N ASP A 508 -46.96 -4.86 -8.54
CA ASP A 508 -47.45 -3.97 -9.60
C ASP A 508 -46.38 -2.96 -10.02
N LEU A 509 -45.67 -2.37 -9.05
CA LEU A 509 -44.54 -1.46 -9.30
C LEU A 509 -43.37 -2.17 -9.98
N PHE A 510 -43.07 -3.43 -9.61
CA PHE A 510 -42.07 -4.25 -10.26
C PHE A 510 -42.44 -4.56 -11.73
N GLN A 511 -43.70 -4.86 -12.01
CA GLN A 511 -44.17 -5.06 -13.38
C GLN A 511 -44.10 -3.76 -14.19
N ALA A 512 -44.49 -2.62 -13.61
CA ALA A 512 -44.39 -1.31 -14.25
C ALA A 512 -42.93 -0.96 -14.60
N MET A 513 -41.98 -1.28 -13.73
CA MET A 513 -40.54 -1.13 -13.99
C MET A 513 -40.10 -1.91 -15.23
N ILE A 514 -40.51 -3.19 -15.33
CA ILE A 514 -40.18 -4.06 -16.46
C ILE A 514 -40.82 -3.53 -17.76
N GLN A 515 -42.07 -3.08 -17.71
CA GLN A 515 -42.77 -2.52 -18.88
C GLN A 515 -42.09 -1.25 -19.42
N LYS A 516 -41.41 -0.49 -18.56
CA LYS A 516 -40.57 0.66 -18.97
C LYS A 516 -39.21 0.26 -19.56
N GLY A 517 -38.92 -1.03 -19.71
CA GLY A 517 -37.66 -1.54 -20.24
C GLY A 517 -36.49 -1.49 -19.25
N LEU A 518 -36.76 -1.21 -17.98
CA LEU A 518 -35.74 -1.22 -16.93
C LEU A 518 -35.51 -2.66 -16.46
N LYS A 519 -34.23 -3.05 -16.35
CA LYS A 519 -33.87 -4.39 -15.89
C LYS A 519 -33.76 -4.39 -14.36
N PRO A 520 -34.48 -5.28 -13.66
CA PRO A 520 -34.35 -5.40 -12.21
C PRO A 520 -32.97 -5.93 -11.83
N ASP A 521 -32.47 -5.47 -10.69
CA ASP A 521 -31.23 -5.93 -10.08
C ASP A 521 -31.51 -6.82 -8.86
N LYS A 522 -30.43 -7.32 -8.23
CA LYS A 522 -30.51 -8.18 -7.04
C LYS A 522 -31.31 -7.52 -5.91
N VAL A 523 -31.07 -6.23 -5.65
CA VAL A 523 -31.72 -5.51 -4.55
C VAL A 523 -33.21 -5.35 -4.82
N THR A 524 -33.59 -5.01 -6.05
CA THR A 524 -34.99 -4.91 -6.47
C THR A 524 -35.75 -6.20 -6.23
N ILE A 525 -35.19 -7.34 -6.67
CA ILE A 525 -35.83 -8.65 -6.49
C ILE A 525 -35.95 -9.00 -5.01
N LEU A 526 -34.93 -8.73 -4.20
CA LEU A 526 -34.99 -8.94 -2.75
C LEU A 526 -36.11 -8.12 -2.09
N CYS A 527 -36.28 -6.84 -2.46
CA CYS A 527 -37.35 -5.99 -1.92
C CYS A 527 -38.74 -6.56 -2.27
N VAL A 528 -38.95 -7.00 -3.51
CA VAL A 528 -40.22 -7.62 -3.92
C VAL A 528 -40.45 -8.94 -3.18
N LEU A 529 -39.44 -9.81 -3.04
CA LEU A 529 -39.54 -11.05 -2.27
C LEU A 529 -39.89 -10.77 -0.80
N THR A 530 -39.34 -9.71 -0.22
CA THR A 530 -39.65 -9.26 1.15
C THR A 530 -41.11 -8.86 1.24
N GLY A 531 -41.62 -8.12 0.26
CA GLY A 531 -43.05 -7.79 0.15
C GLY A 531 -43.94 -9.03 0.05
N CYS A 532 -43.53 -10.02 -0.75
CA CYS A 532 -44.21 -11.31 -0.84
C CYS A 532 -44.21 -12.06 0.50
N SER A 533 -43.07 -12.09 1.23
CA SER A 533 -42.95 -12.71 2.55
C SER A 533 -43.91 -12.07 3.56
N HIS A 534 -43.93 -10.74 3.64
CA HIS A 534 -44.78 -10.02 4.57
C HIS A 534 -46.28 -10.12 4.25
N SER A 535 -46.62 -10.31 2.97
CA SER A 535 -48.01 -10.37 2.50
C SER A 535 -48.52 -11.79 2.26
N GLY A 536 -47.69 -12.82 2.46
CA GLY A 536 -48.04 -14.22 2.25
C GLY A 536 -48.25 -14.62 0.78
N LEU A 537 -47.63 -13.93 -0.18
CA LEU A 537 -47.76 -14.19 -1.63
C LEU A 537 -46.80 -15.30 -2.08
N ILE A 538 -47.11 -16.53 -1.68
CA ILE A 538 -46.23 -17.70 -1.84
C ILE A 538 -45.99 -18.03 -3.32
N THR A 539 -47.06 -18.03 -4.12
CA THR A 539 -47.03 -18.38 -5.55
C THR A 539 -46.16 -17.42 -6.34
N GLU A 540 -46.36 -16.12 -6.12
CA GLU A 540 -45.66 -15.02 -6.77
C GLU A 540 -44.18 -15.00 -6.33
N GLY A 541 -43.92 -15.22 -5.04
CA GLY A 541 -42.56 -15.32 -4.51
C GLY A 541 -41.74 -16.45 -5.14
N LYS A 542 -42.33 -17.65 -5.30
CA LYS A 542 -41.70 -18.79 -5.98
C LYS A 542 -41.38 -18.49 -7.44
N VAL A 543 -42.36 -17.96 -8.18
CA VAL A 543 -42.18 -17.58 -9.60
C VAL A 543 -41.08 -16.54 -9.75
N LEU A 544 -41.05 -15.54 -8.86
CA LEU A 544 -40.02 -14.50 -8.89
C LEU A 544 -38.62 -15.08 -8.61
N PHE A 545 -38.49 -15.95 -7.61
CA PHE A 545 -37.22 -16.60 -7.26
C PHE A 545 -36.67 -17.46 -8.43
N ASP A 546 -37.52 -18.23 -9.09
CA ASP A 546 -37.13 -19.04 -10.26
C ASP A 546 -36.77 -18.16 -11.47
N SER A 547 -37.48 -17.05 -11.65
CA SER A 547 -37.23 -16.09 -12.72
C SER A 547 -35.87 -15.39 -12.61
N MET A 548 -35.28 -15.30 -11.39
CA MET A 548 -33.96 -14.70 -11.16
C MET A 548 -32.91 -15.30 -12.08
N LYS A 549 -32.79 -16.63 -12.09
CA LYS A 549 -31.77 -17.33 -12.87
C LYS A 549 -32.19 -17.51 -14.33
N THR A 550 -33.47 -17.81 -14.57
CA THR A 550 -33.98 -18.21 -15.89
C THR A 550 -34.21 -17.03 -16.82
N LEU A 551 -34.76 -15.91 -16.34
CA LEU A 551 -35.13 -14.74 -17.15
C LEU A 551 -34.13 -13.59 -17.02
N TYR A 552 -33.61 -13.36 -15.81
CA TYR A 552 -32.75 -12.20 -15.53
C TYR A 552 -31.25 -12.53 -15.49
N GLY A 553 -30.88 -13.81 -15.46
CA GLY A 553 -29.48 -14.25 -15.34
C GLY A 553 -28.81 -13.88 -14.01
N ILE A 554 -29.61 -13.66 -12.97
CA ILE A 554 -29.18 -13.27 -11.63
C ILE A 554 -29.13 -14.51 -10.74
N SER A 555 -27.95 -14.82 -10.20
CA SER A 555 -27.80 -15.89 -9.20
C SER A 555 -28.32 -15.43 -7.82
N PRO A 556 -29.22 -16.19 -7.17
CA PRO A 556 -29.69 -15.90 -5.82
C PRO A 556 -28.54 -15.93 -4.80
N ASP A 557 -28.50 -14.94 -3.91
CA ASP A 557 -27.54 -14.88 -2.80
C ASP A 557 -28.21 -15.25 -1.45
N ARG A 558 -27.43 -15.15 -0.37
CA ARG A 558 -27.90 -15.50 0.99
C ARG A 558 -29.18 -14.75 1.40
N GLN A 559 -29.34 -13.48 1.04
CA GLN A 559 -30.52 -12.70 1.44
C GLN A 559 -31.78 -13.19 0.73
N HIS A 560 -31.67 -13.56 -0.55
CA HIS A 560 -32.79 -14.12 -1.31
C HIS A 560 -33.26 -15.46 -0.73
N TYR A 561 -32.33 -16.36 -0.40
CA TYR A 561 -32.65 -17.63 0.27
C TYR A 561 -33.31 -17.38 1.64
N SER A 562 -32.77 -16.45 2.44
CA SER A 562 -33.35 -16.13 3.75
C SER A 562 -34.78 -15.61 3.64
N CYS A 563 -35.05 -14.76 2.65
CA CYS A 563 -36.38 -14.24 2.42
C CYS A 563 -37.37 -15.34 2.01
N MET A 564 -36.94 -16.27 1.16
CA MET A 564 -37.79 -17.39 0.74
C MET A 564 -38.02 -18.41 1.87
N VAL A 565 -37.00 -18.69 2.69
CA VAL A 565 -37.16 -19.54 3.89
C VAL A 565 -38.12 -18.89 4.89
N ASP A 566 -38.08 -17.57 5.07
CA ASP A 566 -39.05 -16.84 5.90
C ASP A 566 -40.48 -16.93 5.31
N LEU A 567 -40.65 -16.70 4.01
CA LEU A 567 -41.95 -16.81 3.32
C LEU A 567 -42.56 -18.22 3.46
N LEU A 568 -41.79 -19.27 3.17
CA LEU A 568 -42.25 -20.66 3.28
C LEU A 568 -42.48 -21.07 4.74
N GLY A 569 -41.60 -20.63 5.64
CA GLY A 569 -41.71 -20.86 7.08
C GLY A 569 -42.97 -20.26 7.66
N ARG A 570 -43.27 -18.99 7.37
CA ARG A 570 -44.50 -18.31 7.78
C ARG A 570 -45.75 -18.96 7.19
N ALA A 571 -45.66 -19.53 6.00
CA ALA A 571 -46.75 -20.26 5.36
C ALA A 571 -46.97 -21.69 5.92
N GLY A 572 -46.09 -22.18 6.80
CA GLY A 572 -46.16 -23.53 7.36
C GLY A 572 -45.64 -24.64 6.43
N LEU A 573 -45.05 -24.27 5.29
CA LEU A 573 -44.43 -25.20 4.33
C LEU A 573 -43.00 -25.54 4.78
N LEU A 574 -42.89 -26.14 5.98
CA LEU A 574 -41.62 -26.35 6.66
C LEU A 574 -40.68 -27.32 5.92
N ASP A 575 -41.22 -28.35 5.26
CA ASP A 575 -40.40 -29.32 4.52
C ASP A 575 -39.76 -28.66 3.28
N GLU A 576 -40.54 -27.88 2.52
CA GLU A 576 -40.03 -27.11 1.38
C GLU A 576 -39.00 -26.06 1.83
N ALA A 577 -39.21 -25.42 2.99
CA ALA A 577 -38.26 -24.47 3.56
C ALA A 577 -36.91 -25.15 3.89
N VAL A 578 -36.93 -26.38 4.39
CA VAL A 578 -35.71 -27.16 4.67
C VAL A 578 -35.00 -27.58 3.38
N GLU A 579 -35.74 -28.02 2.36
CA GLU A 579 -35.17 -28.35 1.05
C GLU A 579 -34.47 -27.15 0.42
N LEU A 580 -35.11 -25.97 0.49
CA LEU A 580 -34.53 -24.74 -0.04
C LEU A 580 -33.29 -24.30 0.75
N LEU A 581 -33.30 -24.50 2.07
CA LEU A 581 -32.16 -24.18 2.94
C LEU A 581 -30.95 -25.10 2.63
N GLN A 582 -31.17 -26.38 2.30
CA GLN A 582 -30.11 -27.29 1.84
C GLN A 582 -29.50 -26.90 0.49
N GLN A 583 -30.26 -26.20 -0.37
CA GLN A 583 -29.76 -25.67 -1.63
C GLN A 583 -28.98 -24.35 -1.45
N ALA A 584 -29.11 -23.70 -0.29
CA ALA A 584 -28.43 -22.45 -0.01
C ALA A 584 -26.90 -22.64 0.16
N PRO A 585 -26.07 -21.66 -0.25
CA PRO A 585 -24.62 -21.74 -0.12
C PRO A 585 -24.19 -21.96 1.34
N GLY A 586 -23.53 -23.09 1.62
CA GLY A 586 -23.07 -23.43 2.97
C GLY A 586 -24.14 -24.02 3.90
N ASN A 587 -25.26 -24.53 3.37
CA ASN A 587 -26.37 -25.13 4.13
C ASN A 587 -27.08 -24.18 5.10
N GLY A 588 -27.16 -22.90 4.73
CA GLY A 588 -27.90 -21.86 5.45
C GLY A 588 -27.11 -21.19 6.59
N ASP A 589 -27.35 -19.89 6.77
CA ASP A 589 -26.72 -19.09 7.83
C ASP A 589 -27.62 -18.97 9.07
N CYS A 590 -27.10 -18.29 10.09
CA CYS A 590 -27.81 -18.06 11.34
C CYS A 590 -29.21 -17.44 11.15
N MET A 591 -29.36 -16.50 10.21
CA MET A 591 -30.63 -15.81 9.99
C MET A 591 -31.69 -16.76 9.42
N MET A 592 -31.31 -17.61 8.46
CA MET A 592 -32.21 -18.62 7.88
C MET A 592 -32.70 -19.62 8.92
N TRP A 593 -31.78 -20.15 9.73
CA TRP A 593 -32.12 -21.10 10.79
C TRP A 593 -32.94 -20.46 11.92
N SER A 594 -32.68 -19.19 12.24
CA SER A 594 -33.47 -18.41 13.21
C SER A 594 -34.91 -18.22 12.72
N SER A 595 -35.09 -17.87 11.44
CA SER A 595 -36.41 -17.73 10.83
C SER A 595 -37.20 -19.05 10.82
N LEU A 596 -36.50 -20.15 10.51
CA LEU A 596 -37.09 -21.48 10.51
C LEU A 596 -37.46 -21.94 11.94
N LEU A 597 -36.60 -21.71 12.94
CA LEU A 597 -36.90 -22.04 14.34
C LEU A 597 -38.17 -21.30 14.81
N ARG A 598 -38.30 -20.01 14.47
CA ARG A 598 -39.50 -19.22 14.78
C ARG A 598 -40.75 -19.81 14.13
N SER A 599 -40.64 -20.26 12.88
CA SER A 599 -41.74 -20.92 12.18
C SER A 599 -42.10 -22.27 12.83
N CYS A 600 -41.11 -23.06 13.24
CA CYS A 600 -41.33 -24.30 13.98
C CYS A 600 -42.04 -24.08 15.33
N GLN A 601 -41.76 -22.97 16.03
CA GLN A 601 -42.49 -22.57 17.25
C GLN A 601 -43.97 -22.32 16.94
N VAL A 602 -44.26 -21.51 15.92
CA VAL A 602 -45.63 -21.15 15.52
C VAL A 602 -46.43 -22.39 15.12
N TYR A 603 -45.83 -23.29 14.33
CA TYR A 603 -46.49 -24.51 13.85
C TYR A 603 -46.32 -25.73 14.78
N LYS A 604 -45.70 -25.54 15.96
CA LYS A 604 -45.44 -26.58 16.97
C LYS A 604 -44.74 -27.83 16.42
N ASN A 605 -43.82 -27.66 15.47
CA ASN A 605 -43.02 -28.76 14.92
C ASN A 605 -41.76 -28.97 15.78
N GLU A 606 -41.89 -29.82 16.80
CA GLU A 606 -40.82 -30.05 17.78
C GLU A 606 -39.58 -30.72 17.16
N ILE A 607 -39.77 -31.65 16.22
CA ILE A 607 -38.67 -32.42 15.62
C ILE A 607 -37.75 -31.48 14.84
N LEU A 608 -38.32 -30.67 13.95
CA LEU A 608 -37.54 -29.72 13.16
C LEU A 608 -37.02 -28.57 14.02
N GLY A 609 -37.80 -28.10 14.99
CA GLY A 609 -37.39 -27.06 15.94
C GLY A 609 -36.15 -27.45 16.74
N ARG A 610 -36.06 -28.69 17.24
CA ARG A 610 -34.86 -29.20 17.95
C ARG A 610 -33.63 -29.22 17.05
N LYS A 611 -33.80 -29.61 15.78
CA LYS A 611 -32.71 -29.60 14.79
C LYS A 611 -32.22 -28.18 14.52
N ALA A 612 -33.13 -27.24 14.29
CA ALA A 612 -32.80 -25.84 14.04
C ALA A 612 -32.12 -25.18 15.26
N ALA A 613 -32.63 -25.44 16.47
CA ALA A 613 -32.05 -24.97 17.73
C ALA A 613 -30.61 -25.45 17.94
N LYS A 614 -30.34 -26.74 17.67
CA LYS A 614 -28.98 -27.31 17.76
C LYS A 614 -28.03 -26.66 16.78
N ILE A 615 -28.43 -26.51 15.52
CA ILE A 615 -27.60 -25.90 14.47
C ILE A 615 -27.32 -24.42 14.80
N LEU A 616 -28.30 -23.67 15.30
CA LEU A 616 -28.11 -22.28 15.73
C LEU A 616 -27.06 -22.15 16.83
N LEU A 617 -27.09 -23.04 17.83
CA LEU A 617 -26.08 -23.11 18.88
C LEU A 617 -24.72 -23.64 18.36
N GLU A 618 -24.63 -24.27 17.20
CA GLU A 618 -23.33 -24.62 16.60
C GLU A 618 -22.76 -23.49 15.74
N LEU A 619 -23.63 -22.68 15.12
CA LEU A 619 -23.24 -21.60 14.22
C LEU A 619 -22.77 -20.33 14.95
N ASP A 620 -23.44 -19.92 16.03
CA ASP A 620 -23.10 -18.69 16.75
C ASP A 620 -23.56 -18.75 18.22
N GLN A 621 -22.66 -19.20 19.11
CA GLN A 621 -22.90 -19.32 20.55
C GLN A 621 -22.75 -18.01 21.32
N GLU A 622 -22.20 -16.97 20.68
CA GLU A 622 -21.85 -15.72 21.35
C GLU A 622 -22.95 -14.66 21.24
N ASN A 623 -23.86 -14.81 20.25
CA ASN A 623 -24.96 -13.88 20.04
C ASN A 623 -26.12 -14.07 21.04
N PRO A 624 -26.38 -13.08 21.93
CA PRO A 624 -27.41 -13.20 22.97
C PRO A 624 -28.83 -13.37 22.43
N ALA A 625 -29.12 -12.85 21.23
CA ALA A 625 -30.45 -12.95 20.62
C ALA A 625 -30.78 -14.39 20.22
N ILE A 626 -29.79 -15.13 19.71
CA ILE A 626 -29.94 -16.54 19.34
C ILE A 626 -30.12 -17.39 20.60
N CYS A 627 -29.27 -17.21 21.62
CA CYS A 627 -29.41 -17.94 22.88
C CYS A 627 -30.78 -17.72 23.53
N LEU A 628 -31.30 -16.50 23.48
CA LEU A 628 -32.64 -16.19 23.99
C LEU A 628 -33.73 -16.87 23.16
N GLN A 629 -33.63 -16.83 21.83
CA GLN A 629 -34.59 -17.49 20.94
C GLN A 629 -34.63 -19.00 21.17
N VAL A 630 -33.47 -19.65 21.22
CA VAL A 630 -33.35 -21.09 21.44
C VAL A 630 -33.84 -21.47 22.84
N SER A 631 -33.49 -20.68 23.86
CA SER A 631 -34.01 -20.87 25.22
C SER A 631 -35.54 -20.76 25.29
N ASN A 632 -36.13 -19.79 24.58
CA ASN A 632 -37.58 -19.65 24.51
C ASN A 632 -38.24 -20.85 23.85
N PHE A 633 -37.67 -21.38 22.75
CA PHE A 633 -38.14 -22.61 22.12
C PHE A 633 -38.15 -23.80 23.08
N TYR A 634 -37.04 -24.06 23.79
CA TYR A 634 -36.98 -25.16 24.77
C TYR A 634 -37.96 -24.98 25.94
N SER A 635 -38.21 -23.74 26.36
CA SER A 635 -39.23 -23.44 27.37
C SER A 635 -40.65 -23.73 26.87
N GLU A 636 -40.95 -23.45 25.61
CA GLU A 636 -42.28 -23.65 25.01
C GLU A 636 -42.63 -25.13 24.82
N ILE A 637 -41.64 -25.98 24.52
CA ILE A 637 -41.82 -27.45 24.42
C ILE A 637 -41.76 -28.16 25.78
N GLY A 638 -41.67 -27.41 26.88
CA GLY A 638 -41.70 -27.94 28.26
C GLY A 638 -40.35 -28.42 28.82
N GLU A 639 -39.24 -28.18 28.12
CA GLU A 639 -37.88 -28.51 28.59
C GLU A 639 -37.24 -27.32 29.32
N PHE A 640 -37.78 -27.02 30.50
CA PHE A 640 -37.37 -25.88 31.30
C PHE A 640 -35.90 -25.95 31.75
N ASP A 641 -35.38 -27.15 32.05
CA ASP A 641 -33.98 -27.34 32.48
C ASP A 641 -32.98 -26.95 31.38
N THR A 642 -33.22 -27.38 30.14
CA THR A 642 -32.42 -27.01 28.97
C THR A 642 -32.48 -25.50 28.71
N SER A 643 -33.68 -24.92 28.84
CA SER A 643 -33.90 -23.47 28.69
C SER A 643 -33.13 -22.64 29.71
N LEU A 644 -33.10 -23.07 30.98
CA LEU A 644 -32.36 -22.45 32.08
C LEU A 644 -30.85 -22.52 31.86
N GLN A 645 -30.32 -23.68 31.50
CA GLN A 645 -28.88 -23.85 31.24
C GLN A 645 -28.38 -22.91 30.13
N ILE A 646 -29.15 -22.74 29.06
CA ILE A 646 -28.80 -21.82 27.95
C ILE A 646 -28.80 -20.35 28.43
N ARG A 647 -29.77 -19.96 29.28
CA ARG A 647 -29.84 -18.59 29.83
C ARG A 647 -28.68 -18.31 30.80
N GLU A 648 -28.34 -19.24 31.66
CA GLU A 648 -27.22 -19.12 32.59
C GLU A 648 -25.88 -18.99 31.85
N TYR A 649 -25.68 -19.80 30.81
CA TYR A 649 -24.52 -19.72 29.93
C TYR A 649 -24.38 -18.34 29.25
N ALA A 650 -25.48 -17.82 28.69
CA ALA A 650 -25.49 -16.51 28.05
C ALA A 650 -25.20 -15.36 29.04
N MET A 651 -25.70 -15.44 30.28
CA MET A 651 -25.41 -14.46 31.33
C MET A 651 -23.94 -14.49 31.77
N ALA A 652 -23.35 -15.68 31.90
CA ALA A 652 -21.94 -15.84 32.26
C ALA A 652 -21.00 -15.21 31.21
N GLN A 653 -21.30 -15.37 29.92
CA GLN A 653 -20.54 -14.77 28.82
C GLN A 653 -20.65 -13.24 28.79
N LYS A 654 -21.86 -12.68 29.00
CA LYS A 654 -22.06 -11.22 29.07
C LYS A 654 -21.23 -10.59 30.19
N LYS A 655 -21.17 -11.24 31.35
CA LYS A 655 -20.38 -10.78 32.51
C LYS A 655 -18.88 -10.83 32.23
N ARG A 656 -18.42 -11.84 31.48
CA ARG A 656 -17.03 -11.99 31.03
C ARG A 656 -16.64 -10.89 30.03
N LEU A 657 -17.52 -10.55 29.07
CA LEU A 657 -17.27 -9.47 28.12
C LEU A 657 -17.20 -8.09 28.78
N GLN A 658 -18.06 -7.82 29.76
CA GLN A 658 -18.02 -6.58 30.55
C GLN A 658 -16.72 -6.44 31.34
N LEU A 659 -16.21 -7.52 31.92
CA LEU A 659 -14.91 -7.53 32.61
C LEU A 659 -13.75 -7.23 31.63
N VAL A 660 -13.77 -7.81 30.44
CA VAL A 660 -12.74 -7.57 29.39
C VAL A 660 -12.79 -6.12 28.87
N LEU A 661 -13.98 -5.54 28.74
CA LEU A 661 -14.14 -4.12 28.36
C LEU A 661 -13.67 -3.17 29.46
N SER A 662 -13.97 -3.47 30.74
CA SER A 662 -13.47 -2.65 31.87
C SER A 662 -11.94 -2.65 31.97
N CYS A 663 -11.28 -3.78 31.69
CA CYS A 663 -9.81 -3.85 31.64
C CYS A 663 -9.20 -3.10 30.44
N ARG A 664 -10.00 -2.81 29.40
CA ARG A 664 -9.57 -2.06 28.22
C ARG A 664 -9.67 -0.55 28.45
N GLU A 665 -10.71 -0.10 29.14
CA GLU A 665 -10.92 1.29 29.55
C GLU A 665 -9.95 1.76 30.66
N GLU A 666 -9.37 0.85 31.44
CA GLU A 666 -8.30 1.18 32.39
C GLU A 666 -6.94 1.35 31.68
N ARG A 667 -6.63 0.54 30.65
CA ARG A 667 -5.40 0.72 29.85
C ARG A 667 -5.38 2.01 29.03
N GLU A 668 -6.53 2.48 28.56
CA GLU A 668 -6.61 3.74 27.79
C GLU A 668 -6.56 4.99 28.69
N ARG A 669 -6.85 4.86 30.00
CA ARG A 669 -6.69 5.97 30.96
C ARG A 669 -5.27 6.12 31.49
N ASP A 670 -4.48 5.05 31.50
CA ASP A 670 -3.09 5.08 31.95
C ASP A 670 -2.14 5.72 30.90
N ASP A 671 -2.55 5.84 29.63
CA ASP A 671 -1.75 6.49 28.56
C ASP A 671 -1.95 8.02 28.48
N GLU A 672 -2.89 8.62 29.23
CA GLU A 672 -3.18 10.08 29.19
C GLU A 672 -2.56 10.90 30.33
N ASN A 673 -1.87 10.29 31.31
CA ASN A 673 -1.23 11.00 32.42
C ASN A 673 0.17 10.47 32.75
N GLU A 674 1.19 10.83 31.96
CA GLU A 674 2.57 10.85 32.47
C GLU A 674 3.37 12.02 31.85
N MET A 675 3.24 13.18 32.49
CA MET A 675 4.25 14.23 32.45
C MET A 675 4.58 14.62 33.90
N ASP A 676 5.82 14.34 34.27
CA ASP A 676 6.60 14.79 35.43
C ASP A 676 6.62 13.98 36.76
N THR A 677 7.87 13.71 37.18
CA THR A 677 8.39 13.18 38.46
C THR A 677 8.36 11.64 38.73
N GLY A 678 9.54 11.01 38.79
CA GLY A 678 9.73 9.63 39.30
C GLY A 678 10.09 9.58 40.79
N PRO A 679 10.68 8.49 41.33
CA PRO A 679 10.33 7.07 41.18
C PRO A 679 10.01 6.43 42.56
N MET A 680 9.10 5.44 42.65
CA MET A 680 9.17 4.27 43.57
C MET A 680 7.86 3.46 43.64
N ASN A 681 8.03 2.13 43.75
CA ASN A 681 7.16 1.13 44.41
C ASN A 681 5.84 0.76 43.69
N THR A 682 5.36 -0.49 43.59
CA THR A 682 5.81 -1.88 43.85
C THR A 682 4.64 -2.77 43.36
N VAL A 683 4.93 -3.94 42.78
CA VAL A 683 4.19 -5.22 42.94
C VAL A 683 2.66 -5.17 43.10
N ALA A 684 1.91 -5.29 41.99
CA ALA A 684 0.61 -6.00 41.93
C ALA A 684 0.11 -6.04 40.48
N GLY A 685 0.15 -7.21 39.81
CA GLY A 685 -0.40 -7.30 38.46
C GLY A 685 -0.12 -8.58 37.67
N VAL A 686 0.04 -9.74 38.32
CA VAL A 686 0.12 -11.03 37.60
C VAL A 686 -0.56 -12.12 38.41
N PHE A 687 -1.89 -12.13 38.47
CA PHE A 687 -2.68 -13.30 38.90
C PHE A 687 -4.14 -13.18 38.44
N CYS A 688 -4.39 -13.36 37.14
CA CYS A 688 -5.70 -13.83 36.70
C CYS A 688 -5.62 -14.26 35.22
N CYS A 689 -5.39 -15.55 34.96
CA CYS A 689 -5.86 -16.27 33.75
C CYS A 689 -5.31 -17.72 33.76
N THR A 690 -5.79 -18.54 34.69
CA THR A 690 -5.76 -20.01 34.53
C THR A 690 -7.14 -20.55 34.89
N GLY A 691 -7.73 -21.32 33.97
CA GLY A 691 -9.06 -21.93 34.15
C GLY A 691 -9.45 -22.74 32.91
N VAL A 692 -8.95 -23.97 32.84
CA VAL A 692 -9.25 -25.01 31.84
C VAL A 692 -10.42 -25.87 32.36
N TRP A 693 -11.34 -26.34 31.49
CA TRP A 693 -11.66 -27.78 31.24
C TRP A 693 -12.88 -28.03 30.30
N LEU A 694 -12.56 -28.54 29.10
CA LEU A 694 -13.07 -29.72 28.35
C LEU A 694 -14.56 -30.19 28.38
N LYS A 695 -15.17 -30.32 27.19
CA LYS A 695 -15.53 -31.62 26.56
C LYS A 695 -15.96 -31.53 25.07
N THR A 696 -15.13 -32.10 24.20
CA THR A 696 -15.39 -32.99 23.03
C THR A 696 -16.62 -32.81 22.12
N TYR A 697 -16.40 -32.44 20.84
CA TYR A 697 -16.68 -33.19 19.59
C TYR A 697 -16.73 -32.21 18.40
N GLY A 698 -15.94 -32.46 17.34
CA GLY A 698 -16.00 -31.68 16.09
C GLY A 698 -14.66 -31.30 15.44
N VAL A 699 -13.61 -32.12 15.57
CA VAL A 699 -12.28 -31.83 15.01
C VAL A 699 -12.16 -32.43 13.61
N ALA A 700 -12.52 -31.65 12.59
CA ALA A 700 -12.09 -31.87 11.20
C ALA A 700 -12.20 -30.59 10.35
N GLY A 701 -13.20 -29.73 10.60
CA GLY A 701 -13.44 -28.50 9.83
C GLY A 701 -12.62 -27.28 10.28
N ASN A 702 -12.42 -27.10 11.60
CA ASN A 702 -11.74 -25.90 12.14
C ASN A 702 -10.23 -25.89 11.92
N MET A 703 -9.60 -27.06 11.74
CA MET A 703 -8.15 -27.14 11.52
C MET A 703 -7.75 -26.50 10.18
N VAL A 704 -8.56 -26.61 9.14
CA VAL A 704 -8.22 -26.06 7.82
C VAL A 704 -8.31 -24.52 7.81
N TYR A 705 -9.31 -23.94 8.49
CA TYR A 705 -9.52 -22.48 8.55
C TYR A 705 -8.50 -21.76 9.43
N ASP A 706 -8.17 -22.29 10.62
CA ASP A 706 -7.11 -21.71 11.46
C ASP A 706 -5.73 -21.81 10.79
N ASN A 707 -5.49 -22.87 10.01
CA ASN A 707 -4.26 -23.07 9.27
C ASN A 707 -4.13 -22.14 8.04
N MET A 708 -5.24 -21.82 7.36
CA MET A 708 -5.26 -20.83 6.27
C MET A 708 -5.03 -19.41 6.80
N GLY A 709 -5.60 -19.07 7.96
CA GLY A 709 -5.31 -17.83 8.67
C GLY A 709 -3.87 -17.75 9.20
N MET A 710 -3.27 -18.88 9.56
CA MET A 710 -1.86 -18.98 9.94
C MET A 710 -0.91 -18.81 8.75
N LEU A 711 -1.23 -19.39 7.58
CA LEU A 711 -0.51 -19.15 6.32
C LEU A 711 -0.60 -17.66 5.94
N GLY A 712 -1.78 -17.03 6.01
CA GLY A 712 -1.96 -15.60 5.73
C GLY A 712 -1.20 -14.67 6.69
N LYS A 713 -1.13 -15.00 7.99
CA LYS A 713 -0.32 -14.25 8.98
C LYS A 713 1.19 -14.37 8.73
N LEU A 714 1.66 -15.49 8.17
CA LEU A 714 3.07 -15.71 7.81
C LEU A 714 3.41 -15.12 6.44
N GLU A 715 2.48 -15.07 5.48
CA GLU A 715 2.64 -14.40 4.18
C GLU A 715 2.88 -12.89 4.34
N CYS A 716 2.30 -12.26 5.37
CA CYS A 716 2.59 -10.87 5.77
C CYS A 716 4.05 -10.63 6.23
N LEU A 717 4.88 -11.67 6.37
CA LEU A 717 6.29 -11.56 6.76
C LEU A 717 7.25 -11.60 5.56
N ASP A 718 6.76 -11.67 4.32
CA ASP A 718 7.61 -11.67 3.12
C ASP A 718 8.57 -10.46 3.10
N MET A 719 9.74 -10.68 2.48
CA MET A 719 10.70 -9.61 2.24
C MET A 719 10.28 -8.83 1.01
N GLU A 720 9.94 -7.54 1.18
CA GLU A 720 9.96 -6.57 0.09
C GLU A 720 11.33 -6.64 -0.57
N GLU A 721 11.39 -6.73 -1.90
CA GLU A 721 12.66 -6.55 -2.60
C GLU A 721 13.06 -5.10 -2.43
N GLU A 722 13.94 -4.84 -1.46
CA GLU A 722 14.71 -3.60 -1.42
C GLU A 722 15.52 -3.58 -2.70
N ASN A 723 14.97 -2.84 -3.65
CA ASN A 723 15.64 -2.38 -4.83
C ASN A 723 16.60 -1.26 -4.39
N ASP A 724 17.58 -1.60 -3.55
CA ASP A 724 18.81 -0.83 -3.44
C ASP A 724 19.56 -1.02 -4.78
N VAL A 725 19.03 -0.40 -5.84
CA VAL A 725 19.84 0.11 -6.94
C VAL A 725 20.52 1.39 -6.42
N ASP A 726 21.19 1.29 -5.28
CA ASP A 726 22.49 1.94 -5.19
C ASP A 726 23.35 1.15 -6.16
N VAL A 727 23.39 1.64 -7.40
CA VAL A 727 24.49 1.43 -8.32
C VAL A 727 25.77 1.38 -7.48
N PHE A 728 26.68 0.47 -7.83
CA PHE A 728 28.05 0.44 -7.34
C PHE A 728 28.76 1.77 -7.64
N GLU A 729 28.33 2.89 -7.05
CA GLU A 729 29.12 4.09 -6.98
C GLU A 729 30.15 3.80 -5.90
N ILE A 730 31.27 3.25 -6.35
CA ILE A 730 32.57 3.63 -5.79
C ILE A 730 32.46 5.15 -5.61
N PRO A 731 32.51 5.69 -4.39
CA PRO A 731 32.39 7.12 -4.21
C PRO A 731 33.42 7.78 -5.12
N SER A 732 32.97 8.56 -6.11
CA SER A 732 33.90 9.37 -6.88
C SER A 732 34.40 10.41 -5.89
N TRP A 733 35.63 10.22 -5.42
CA TRP A 733 36.23 11.00 -4.32
C TRP A 733 36.53 12.46 -4.69
N THR A 734 35.86 13.00 -5.70
CA THR A 734 35.87 14.41 -6.08
C THR A 734 34.58 14.75 -6.85
N SER A 735 33.55 15.31 -6.20
CA SER A 735 32.75 16.38 -6.82
C SER A 735 31.94 17.18 -5.79
N GLU A 736 31.87 18.48 -6.06
CA GLU A 736 31.48 19.59 -5.19
C GLU A 736 29.98 19.67 -4.82
N ARG A 737 29.30 18.56 -4.47
CA ARG A 737 27.86 18.63 -4.09
C ARG A 737 27.42 17.89 -2.81
N GLY A 738 28.35 17.41 -2.00
CA GLY A 738 28.04 16.97 -0.63
C GLY A 738 29.26 16.36 0.05
N SER A 739 30.08 17.16 0.72
CA SER A 739 31.35 16.68 1.27
C SER A 739 31.13 15.76 2.48
N LYS A 740 31.29 14.44 2.29
CA LYS A 740 31.61 13.53 3.40
C LYS A 740 33.06 13.76 3.82
N VAL A 741 33.35 13.77 5.13
CA VAL A 741 34.71 14.02 5.63
C VAL A 741 35.48 12.71 5.70
N LEU A 742 36.54 12.60 4.91
CA LEU A 742 37.36 11.39 4.87
C LEU A 742 38.35 11.35 6.05
N VAL A 743 38.30 10.27 6.83
CA VAL A 743 39.20 9.98 7.95
C VAL A 743 39.97 8.72 7.59
N ASN A 744 41.15 8.88 6.98
CA ASN A 744 42.01 7.76 6.57
C ASN A 744 42.88 7.31 7.76
N VAL A 745 42.84 6.02 8.12
CA VAL A 745 43.62 5.45 9.23
C VAL A 745 45.13 5.69 9.12
N GLU A 746 45.67 5.79 7.90
CA GLU A 746 47.10 6.07 7.67
C GLU A 746 47.49 7.49 8.14
N SER A 747 46.54 8.44 8.11
CA SER A 747 46.77 9.81 8.62
C SER A 747 46.97 9.85 10.13
N PHE A 748 46.60 8.77 10.83
CA PHE A 748 46.77 8.59 12.28
C PHE A 748 47.95 7.67 12.64
N GLY A 749 48.78 7.31 11.65
CA GLY A 749 50.01 6.55 11.85
C GLY A 749 49.88 5.04 11.65
N ALA A 750 48.81 4.55 11.02
CA ALA A 750 48.69 3.14 10.65
C ALA A 750 49.72 2.79 9.55
N VAL A 751 50.47 1.71 9.76
CA VAL A 751 51.55 1.23 8.88
C VAL A 751 51.00 0.32 7.79
N GLY A 752 50.14 -0.65 8.14
CA GLY A 752 49.50 -1.53 7.17
C GLY A 752 50.41 -2.60 6.56
N ASP A 753 51.43 -3.06 7.29
CA ASP A 753 52.37 -4.12 6.88
C ASP A 753 51.95 -5.54 7.34
N GLY A 754 50.92 -5.64 8.17
CA GLY A 754 50.40 -6.88 8.76
C GLY A 754 51.20 -7.41 9.94
N VAL A 755 52.15 -6.63 10.46
CA VAL A 755 53.07 -7.01 11.54
C VAL A 755 53.10 -5.96 12.65
N SER A 756 53.10 -4.68 12.29
CA SER A 756 53.04 -3.54 13.20
C SER A 756 51.65 -3.42 13.81
N ASP A 757 51.56 -3.18 15.13
CA ASP A 757 50.27 -3.00 15.81
C ASP A 757 49.66 -1.64 15.45
N ASP A 758 48.64 -1.65 14.61
CA ASP A 758 47.94 -0.47 14.10
C ASP A 758 46.77 -0.02 14.99
N THR A 759 46.53 -0.71 16.12
CA THR A 759 45.35 -0.51 16.97
C THR A 759 45.18 0.93 17.44
N GLN A 760 46.28 1.57 17.88
CA GLN A 760 46.22 2.95 18.39
C GLN A 760 45.93 3.98 17.30
N ALA A 761 46.36 3.72 16.06
CA ALA A 761 46.02 4.57 14.92
C ALA A 761 44.52 4.45 14.58
N PHE A 762 43.98 3.23 14.62
CA PHE A 762 42.55 2.99 14.40
C PHE A 762 41.67 3.61 15.48
N LEU A 763 42.06 3.55 16.76
CA LEU A 763 41.31 4.21 17.84
C LEU A 763 41.26 5.73 17.66
N LYS A 764 42.39 6.37 17.34
CA LYS A 764 42.43 7.82 17.09
C LYS A 764 41.61 8.22 15.85
N ALA A 765 41.68 7.40 14.80
CA ALA A 765 40.87 7.60 13.60
C ALA A 765 39.37 7.42 13.90
N TRP A 766 39.00 6.43 14.71
CA TRP A 766 37.64 6.20 15.17
C TRP A 766 37.10 7.41 15.95
N ASP A 767 37.83 7.88 16.97
CA ASP A 767 37.41 9.02 17.79
C ASP A 767 37.21 10.28 16.95
N THR A 768 38.10 10.50 15.97
CA THR A 768 37.98 11.62 15.02
C THR A 768 36.78 11.44 14.09
N ALA A 769 36.56 10.23 13.56
CA ALA A 769 35.43 9.96 12.67
C ALA A 769 34.09 10.12 13.40
N CYS A 770 33.97 9.61 14.63
CA CYS A 770 32.74 9.70 15.41
C CYS A 770 32.38 11.12 15.83
N SER A 771 33.38 11.95 16.14
CA SER A 771 33.17 13.37 16.44
C SER A 771 32.94 14.25 15.20
N THR A 772 33.01 13.67 13.99
CA THR A 772 32.89 14.40 12.72
C THR A 772 31.57 14.03 12.01
N PRO A 773 30.67 15.01 11.75
CA PRO A 773 29.43 14.75 11.02
C PRO A 773 29.69 14.24 9.59
N LYS A 774 28.92 13.24 9.15
CA LYS A 774 29.03 12.65 7.79
C LYS A 774 30.45 12.18 7.45
N SER A 775 31.13 11.56 8.40
CA SER A 775 32.49 11.06 8.21
C SER A 775 32.53 9.72 7.47
N VAL A 776 33.67 9.46 6.85
CA VAL A 776 34.03 8.15 6.30
C VAL A 776 35.33 7.70 6.95
N LEU A 777 35.27 6.68 7.80
CA LEU A 777 36.46 6.00 8.29
C LEU A 777 36.96 5.05 7.21
N LEU A 778 38.10 5.37 6.61
CA LEU A 778 38.67 4.62 5.48
C LEU A 778 39.80 3.70 5.93
N VAL A 779 39.66 2.41 5.65
CA VAL A 779 40.72 1.40 5.63
C VAL A 779 41.14 1.18 4.18
N PRO A 780 42.27 1.72 3.72
CA PRO A 780 42.59 1.77 2.30
C PRO A 780 43.02 0.40 1.73
N PRO A 781 42.80 0.16 0.43
CA PRO A 781 43.09 -1.11 -0.22
C PRO A 781 44.59 -1.41 -0.34
N GLY A 782 44.94 -2.69 -0.52
CA GLY A 782 46.31 -3.13 -0.83
C GLY A 782 47.26 -3.23 0.37
N ARG A 783 46.77 -2.99 1.59
CA ARG A 783 47.53 -3.11 2.85
C ARG A 783 46.85 -4.03 3.85
N ARG A 784 47.62 -4.51 4.83
CA ARG A 784 47.17 -5.41 5.89
C ARG A 784 47.41 -4.75 7.25
N TYR A 785 46.37 -4.53 8.05
CA TYR A 785 46.47 -3.85 9.34
C TYR A 785 46.31 -4.85 10.47
N LEU A 786 47.34 -5.01 11.31
CA LEU A 786 47.27 -5.89 12.47
C LEU A 786 46.59 -5.13 13.62
N LEU A 787 45.44 -5.62 14.08
CA LEU A 787 44.66 -5.00 15.15
C LEU A 787 44.54 -5.94 16.34
N SER A 788 44.98 -5.50 17.51
CA SER A 788 44.70 -6.15 18.79
C SER A 788 43.20 -6.08 19.13
N ALA A 789 42.74 -6.95 20.03
CA ALA A 789 41.35 -6.99 20.47
C ALA A 789 40.88 -5.63 21.02
N THR A 790 39.82 -5.09 20.42
CA THR A 790 39.41 -3.70 20.60
C THR A 790 37.89 -3.55 20.54
N LYS A 791 37.38 -2.65 21.38
CA LYS A 791 35.98 -2.20 21.37
C LYS A 791 35.90 -0.77 20.87
N PHE A 792 35.07 -0.54 19.86
CA PHE A 792 34.75 0.77 19.31
C PHE A 792 33.39 1.20 19.87
N GLN A 793 33.39 2.27 20.67
CA GLN A 793 32.18 2.79 21.31
C GLN A 793 31.51 3.85 20.44
N GLY A 794 30.21 3.67 20.25
CA GLY A 794 29.36 4.42 19.33
C GLY A 794 28.58 5.58 19.93
N GLU A 795 28.57 5.76 21.25
CA GLU A 795 27.64 6.68 21.94
C GLU A 795 27.72 8.13 21.45
N GLN A 796 28.93 8.55 21.05
CA GLN A 796 29.24 9.90 20.58
C GLN A 796 29.28 10.01 19.05
N CYS A 797 29.07 8.91 18.32
CA CYS A 797 29.12 8.92 16.87
C CYS A 797 27.82 9.49 16.29
N GLU A 798 27.96 10.47 15.41
CA GLU A 798 26.83 11.03 14.66
C GLU A 798 26.20 10.00 13.71
N SER A 799 24.91 10.19 13.38
CA SER A 799 24.22 9.34 12.40
C SER A 799 24.80 9.52 10.98
N ASP A 800 24.65 8.49 10.13
CA ASP A 800 25.10 8.46 8.73
C ASP A 800 26.63 8.38 8.53
N MET A 801 27.38 7.96 9.55
CA MET A 801 28.80 7.61 9.43
C MET A 801 29.00 6.37 8.55
N VAL A 802 30.03 6.40 7.70
CA VAL A 802 30.43 5.27 6.86
C VAL A 802 31.76 4.69 7.33
N ILE A 803 31.83 3.37 7.45
CA ILE A 803 33.06 2.62 7.69
C ILE A 803 33.40 1.90 6.38
N GLN A 804 34.36 2.46 5.64
CA GLN A 804 34.83 1.95 4.35
C GLN A 804 36.01 1.00 4.58
N ILE A 805 35.78 -0.30 4.41
CA ILE A 805 36.81 -1.33 4.55
C ILE A 805 37.19 -1.86 3.17
N ASP A 806 38.27 -1.31 2.58
CA ASP A 806 38.81 -1.78 1.29
C ASP A 806 40.13 -2.56 1.46
N GLY A 807 40.83 -2.35 2.58
CA GLY A 807 42.04 -3.10 2.97
C GLY A 807 41.75 -4.40 3.71
N THR A 808 42.80 -5.01 4.26
CA THR A 808 42.70 -6.23 5.08
C THR A 808 42.95 -5.91 6.55
N LEU A 809 42.01 -6.23 7.45
CA LEU A 809 42.23 -6.24 8.89
C LEU A 809 42.64 -7.65 9.32
N VAL A 810 43.67 -7.78 10.15
CA VAL A 810 44.23 -9.07 10.55
C VAL A 810 44.30 -9.16 12.07
N ALA A 811 43.84 -10.26 12.64
CA ALA A 811 43.93 -10.53 14.07
C ALA A 811 45.29 -11.09 14.47
N PRO A 812 45.74 -10.89 15.72
CA PRO A 812 46.82 -11.64 16.31
C PRO A 812 46.53 -13.15 16.30
N ASP A 813 47.47 -13.93 15.78
CA ASP A 813 47.28 -15.37 15.59
C ASP A 813 47.56 -16.20 16.86
N GLU A 814 48.30 -15.66 17.83
CA GLU A 814 48.86 -16.40 18.96
C GLU A 814 47.91 -16.40 20.18
N PRO A 815 47.25 -17.54 20.52
CA PRO A 815 46.23 -17.56 21.58
C PRO A 815 46.77 -17.21 22.96
N LYS A 816 48.04 -17.51 23.23
CA LYS A 816 48.71 -17.24 24.51
C LYS A 816 48.99 -15.75 24.75
N LYS A 817 49.01 -14.95 23.68
CA LYS A 817 49.27 -13.51 23.73
C LYS A 817 47.99 -12.68 23.63
N TRP A 818 46.83 -13.33 23.58
CA TRP A 818 45.53 -12.64 23.50
C TRP A 818 45.21 -11.93 24.81
N ASP A 819 44.64 -10.72 24.73
CA ASP A 819 44.27 -9.95 25.91
C ASP A 819 43.16 -10.69 26.69
N PRO A 820 43.39 -11.09 27.96
CA PRO A 820 42.39 -11.77 28.76
C PRO A 820 41.13 -10.92 29.00
N LYS A 821 41.22 -9.58 28.92
CA LYS A 821 40.06 -8.68 29.03
C LYS A 821 39.06 -8.87 27.88
N PHE A 822 39.55 -9.28 26.71
CA PHE A 822 38.76 -9.48 25.49
C PHE A 822 38.75 -10.95 25.07
N SER A 823 38.61 -11.86 26.03
CA SER A 823 38.71 -13.31 25.80
C SER A 823 37.76 -13.90 24.74
N ARG A 824 36.66 -13.22 24.39
CA ARG A 824 35.65 -13.66 23.41
C ARG A 824 35.41 -12.66 22.27
N ILE A 825 36.18 -11.58 22.20
CA ILE A 825 35.93 -10.45 21.30
C ILE A 825 37.23 -10.07 20.59
N TRP A 826 37.18 -9.89 19.27
CA TRP A 826 38.25 -9.21 18.52
C TRP A 826 37.85 -7.79 18.14
N LEU A 827 36.98 -7.60 17.15
CA LEU A 827 36.46 -6.28 16.78
C LEU A 827 34.99 -6.18 17.19
N GLU A 828 34.70 -5.42 18.24
CA GLU A 828 33.33 -5.12 18.66
C GLU A 828 33.02 -3.65 18.42
N PHE A 829 31.95 -3.38 17.69
CA PHE A 829 31.35 -2.06 17.58
C PHE A 829 30.05 -2.04 18.36
N SER A 830 29.95 -1.11 19.30
CA SER A 830 28.84 -1.04 20.24
C SER A 830 28.13 0.29 20.18
N GLN A 831 26.82 0.31 20.43
CA GLN A 831 26.02 1.54 20.56
C GLN A 831 26.01 2.42 19.30
N LEU A 832 26.11 1.80 18.11
CA LEU A 832 26.03 2.50 16.84
C LEU A 832 24.59 2.92 16.51
N LYS A 833 24.44 4.05 15.79
CA LYS A 833 23.15 4.55 15.30
C LYS A 833 23.26 4.98 13.84
N GLY A 834 22.60 4.27 12.92
CA GLY A 834 22.55 4.68 11.51
C GLY A 834 23.90 4.58 10.78
N VAL A 835 24.74 3.60 11.14
CA VAL A 835 26.10 3.44 10.58
C VAL A 835 26.09 2.44 9.41
N LEU A 836 26.85 2.76 8.36
CA LEU A 836 27.04 1.91 7.19
C LEU A 836 28.46 1.34 7.14
N PHE A 837 28.61 0.02 7.23
CA PHE A 837 29.83 -0.70 6.86
C PHE A 837 29.75 -1.06 5.38
N GLN A 838 30.78 -0.72 4.62
CA GLN A 838 30.84 -1.09 3.20
C GLN A 838 32.28 -1.27 2.72
N GLY A 839 32.45 -1.94 1.59
CA GLY A 839 33.75 -2.11 0.92
C GLY A 839 33.99 -3.55 0.51
N ASN A 840 35.06 -3.77 -0.26
CA ASN A 840 35.44 -5.10 -0.76
C ASN A 840 36.62 -5.71 0.03
N GLY A 841 36.94 -5.13 1.20
CA GLY A 841 38.03 -5.54 2.05
C GLY A 841 37.76 -6.83 2.83
N VAL A 842 38.78 -7.25 3.58
CA VAL A 842 38.82 -8.55 4.27
C VAL A 842 39.05 -8.35 5.77
N ILE A 843 38.25 -9.01 6.60
CA ILE A 843 38.46 -9.14 8.04
C ILE A 843 38.92 -10.57 8.31
N ASP A 844 40.22 -10.75 8.59
CA ASP A 844 40.86 -12.06 8.78
C ASP A 844 41.15 -12.34 10.25
N GLY A 845 40.39 -13.26 10.84
CA GLY A 845 40.53 -13.65 12.24
C GLY A 845 41.75 -14.54 12.56
N SER A 846 42.53 -14.98 11.57
CA SER A 846 43.75 -15.77 11.82
C SER A 846 43.56 -16.99 12.75
N GLY A 847 42.45 -17.72 12.58
CA GLY A 847 41.99 -18.76 13.49
C GLY A 847 42.78 -20.08 13.50
N SER A 848 43.73 -20.31 12.60
CA SER A 848 44.40 -21.62 12.42
C SER A 848 45.02 -22.20 13.70
N LYS A 849 45.76 -21.38 14.46
CA LYS A 849 46.34 -21.77 15.75
C LYS A 849 45.28 -21.98 16.84
N TRP A 850 44.20 -21.19 16.82
CA TRP A 850 43.08 -21.32 17.73
C TRP A 850 42.34 -22.65 17.54
N TRP A 851 42.10 -23.03 16.28
CA TRP A 851 41.49 -24.30 15.93
C TRP A 851 42.38 -25.49 16.32
N ALA A 852 43.70 -25.40 16.11
CA ALA A 852 44.65 -26.42 16.52
C ALA A 852 44.71 -26.61 18.05
N ALA A 853 44.48 -25.54 18.81
CA ALA A 853 44.42 -25.56 20.28
C ALA A 853 43.04 -25.96 20.84
N SER A 854 42.02 -26.12 19.99
CA SER A 854 40.65 -26.39 20.43
C SER A 854 40.49 -27.80 21.01
N CYS A 855 39.72 -27.91 22.09
CA CYS A 855 39.35 -29.21 22.66
C CYS A 855 38.45 -30.05 21.73
N LYS A 856 37.77 -29.39 20.76
CA LYS A 856 36.96 -30.07 19.74
C LYS A 856 37.82 -30.77 18.68
N LYS A 857 39.07 -30.32 18.45
CA LYS A 857 40.06 -31.04 17.61
C LYS A 857 40.89 -32.05 18.41
N ASN A 858 41.23 -31.73 19.66
CA ASN A 858 41.96 -32.65 20.54
C ASN A 858 41.36 -32.62 21.96
N LYS A 859 40.67 -33.70 22.36
CA LYS A 859 39.97 -33.81 23.66
C LYS A 859 40.88 -33.67 24.88
N SER A 860 42.20 -33.84 24.74
CA SER A 860 43.17 -33.62 25.81
C SER A 860 43.45 -32.15 26.12
N ASN A 861 43.04 -31.23 25.22
CA ASN A 861 43.17 -29.79 25.43
C ASN A 861 42.05 -29.25 26.34
N PRO A 862 42.30 -28.21 27.15
CA PRO A 862 41.25 -27.55 27.92
C PRO A 862 40.25 -26.86 26.98
N CYS A 863 38.95 -27.07 27.20
CA CYS A 863 37.90 -26.37 26.45
C CYS A 863 37.84 -24.89 26.85
N LYS A 864 38.47 -24.03 26.04
CA LYS A 864 38.43 -22.58 26.18
C LYS A 864 37.69 -21.96 25.01
N GLY A 865 36.97 -20.88 25.28
CA GLY A 865 36.36 -20.06 24.23
C GLY A 865 37.43 -19.34 23.41
N ALA A 866 37.03 -18.90 22.22
CA ALA A 866 37.88 -18.09 21.35
C ALA A 866 37.14 -16.81 20.91
N PRO A 867 37.87 -15.81 20.39
CA PRO A 867 37.28 -14.54 19.98
C PRO A 867 36.33 -14.64 18.78
N SER A 868 35.31 -13.79 18.76
CA SER A 868 34.50 -13.53 17.56
C SER A 868 35.15 -12.44 16.73
N ALA A 869 35.18 -12.60 15.40
CA ALA A 869 35.94 -11.70 14.54
C ALA A 869 35.31 -10.30 14.45
N LEU A 870 34.04 -10.23 14.05
CA LEU A 870 33.27 -8.98 14.01
C LEU A 870 32.01 -9.10 14.88
N THR A 871 31.79 -8.14 15.76
CA THR A 871 30.60 -8.05 16.62
C THR A 871 29.95 -6.69 16.48
N ILE A 872 28.65 -6.67 16.17
CA ILE A 872 27.79 -5.48 16.29
C ILE A 872 26.91 -5.70 17.51
N ASP A 873 27.11 -4.86 18.53
CA ASP A 873 26.43 -4.98 19.81
C ASP A 873 25.60 -3.75 20.16
N SER A 874 24.44 -3.94 20.78
CA SER A 874 23.64 -2.86 21.38
C SER A 874 23.40 -1.68 20.42
N SER A 875 23.20 -1.96 19.13
CA SER A 875 23.20 -0.96 18.05
C SER A 875 21.87 -0.91 17.30
N ARG A 876 21.59 0.22 16.63
CA ARG A 876 20.36 0.40 15.85
C ARG A 876 20.61 0.94 14.44
N ALA A 877 19.84 0.46 13.46
CA ALA A 877 19.88 0.93 12.08
C ALA A 877 21.27 0.77 11.41
N VAL A 878 21.93 -0.37 11.65
CA VAL A 878 23.25 -0.68 11.07
C VAL A 878 23.08 -1.38 9.73
N LYS A 879 23.83 -0.93 8.72
CA LYS A 879 23.90 -1.58 7.40
C LYS A 879 25.30 -2.14 7.16
N VAL A 880 25.41 -3.34 6.58
CA VAL A 880 26.69 -3.96 6.20
C VAL A 880 26.62 -4.46 4.76
N LYS A 881 27.53 -4.01 3.90
CA LYS A 881 27.52 -4.32 2.46
C LYS A 881 28.89 -4.80 1.95
N GLY A 882 28.94 -5.95 1.28
CA GLY A 882 30.06 -6.38 0.42
C GLY A 882 31.37 -6.86 1.08
N ILE A 883 31.50 -6.76 2.40
CA ILE A 883 32.75 -7.15 3.10
C ILE A 883 32.93 -8.68 3.15
N THR A 884 34.20 -9.11 3.20
CA THR A 884 34.57 -10.52 3.41
C THR A 884 35.09 -10.73 4.82
N ILE A 885 34.57 -11.73 5.53
CA ILE A 885 35.05 -12.15 6.85
C ILE A 885 35.59 -13.57 6.72
N GLN A 886 36.85 -13.79 7.11
CA GLN A 886 37.48 -15.10 6.94
C GLN A 886 38.26 -15.55 8.16
N ASN A 887 38.41 -16.87 8.27
CA ASN A 887 39.26 -17.53 9.25
C ASN A 887 39.06 -17.04 10.69
N SER A 888 37.83 -16.78 11.11
CA SER A 888 37.55 -16.39 12.50
C SER A 888 38.00 -17.47 13.49
N GLN A 889 38.49 -17.03 14.65
CA GLN A 889 38.92 -17.91 15.72
C GLN A 889 37.74 -18.73 16.29
N GLN A 890 36.55 -18.12 16.38
CA GLN A 890 35.28 -18.77 16.71
C GLN A 890 34.17 -18.25 15.76
N MET A 891 33.31 -17.33 16.19
CA MET A 891 32.20 -16.82 15.37
C MET A 891 32.70 -15.76 14.38
N ASN A 892 32.25 -15.78 13.12
CA ASN A 892 32.71 -14.82 12.12
C ASN A 892 32.04 -13.46 12.29
N PHE A 893 30.70 -13.44 12.34
CA PHE A 893 29.94 -12.22 12.50
C PHE A 893 28.83 -12.39 13.54
N VAL A 894 28.91 -11.65 14.65
CA VAL A 894 27.93 -11.63 15.73
C VAL A 894 27.07 -10.36 15.66
N ILE A 895 25.75 -10.54 15.73
CA ILE A 895 24.76 -9.47 15.94
C ILE A 895 24.10 -9.71 17.29
N SER A 896 24.31 -8.79 18.22
CA SER A 896 23.91 -8.93 19.61
C SER A 896 23.16 -7.68 20.09
N ARG A 897 22.05 -7.88 20.83
CA ARG A 897 21.27 -6.80 21.46
C ARG A 897 20.91 -5.63 20.52
N SER A 898 20.75 -5.91 19.23
CA SER A 898 20.65 -4.87 18.20
C SER A 898 19.29 -4.87 17.50
N ASP A 899 18.90 -3.72 16.97
CA ASP A 899 17.64 -3.53 16.25
C ASP A 899 17.87 -2.98 14.84
N SER A 900 17.11 -3.46 13.86
CA SER A 900 17.13 -2.93 12.48
C SER A 900 18.52 -3.06 11.84
N VAL A 901 19.09 -4.27 11.82
CA VAL A 901 20.40 -4.56 11.21
C VAL A 901 20.21 -5.20 9.84
N ARG A 902 20.86 -4.66 8.80
CA ARG A 902 20.73 -5.16 7.42
C ARG A 902 22.07 -5.54 6.82
N ILE A 903 22.17 -6.75 6.29
CA ILE A 903 23.40 -7.34 5.77
C ILE A 903 23.17 -7.76 4.32
N TYR A 904 23.98 -7.23 3.41
CA TYR A 904 23.87 -7.43 1.97
C TYR A 904 25.20 -7.88 1.36
N GLY A 905 25.20 -9.01 0.66
CA GLY A 905 26.36 -9.44 -0.13
C GLY A 905 27.61 -9.77 0.70
N VAL A 906 27.46 -10.07 2.00
CA VAL A 906 28.58 -10.42 2.87
C VAL A 906 29.04 -11.85 2.57
N GLN A 907 30.35 -12.02 2.50
CA GLN A 907 30.99 -13.32 2.31
C GLN A 907 31.67 -13.77 3.61
N VAL A 908 31.39 -15.00 4.02
CA VAL A 908 32.02 -15.61 5.19
C VAL A 908 32.69 -16.91 4.78
N THR A 909 33.99 -17.05 5.08
CA THR A 909 34.77 -18.22 4.68
C THR A 909 35.70 -18.72 5.77
N ALA A 910 35.52 -19.96 6.20
CA ALA A 910 36.44 -20.70 7.04
C ALA A 910 36.51 -22.17 6.55
N PRO A 911 37.57 -22.93 6.89
CA PRO A 911 37.65 -24.35 6.57
C PRO A 911 36.45 -25.12 7.14
N GLY A 912 35.92 -26.10 6.39
CA GLY A 912 34.77 -26.90 6.82
C GLY A 912 35.03 -27.78 8.06
N ASP A 913 36.29 -27.97 8.44
CA ASP A 913 36.72 -28.68 9.65
C ASP A 913 37.12 -27.72 10.80
N SER A 914 36.82 -26.42 10.66
CA SER A 914 37.11 -25.43 11.71
C SER A 914 36.10 -25.54 12.87
N PRO A 915 36.55 -25.75 14.12
CA PRO A 915 35.66 -26.05 15.23
C PRO A 915 34.90 -24.81 15.73
N ASN A 916 33.59 -24.94 15.96
CA ASN A 916 32.70 -23.91 16.52
C ASN A 916 32.71 -22.58 15.76
N THR A 917 32.84 -22.63 14.43
CA THR A 917 32.89 -21.44 13.58
C THR A 917 31.53 -21.08 12.99
N ASP A 918 30.65 -20.49 13.80
CA ASP A 918 29.39 -19.95 13.27
C ASP A 918 29.68 -18.84 12.25
N GLY A 919 28.93 -18.82 11.15
CA GLY A 919 29.02 -17.79 10.12
C GLY A 919 28.45 -16.47 10.61
N ILE A 920 27.13 -16.33 10.56
CA ILE A 920 26.40 -15.18 11.11
C ILE A 920 25.58 -15.64 12.33
N HIS A 921 25.97 -15.16 13.51
CA HIS A 921 25.34 -15.48 14.78
C HIS A 921 24.44 -14.33 15.25
N ILE A 922 23.16 -14.60 15.49
CA ILE A 922 22.16 -13.61 15.88
C ILE A 922 21.61 -13.94 17.27
N THR A 923 21.77 -13.01 18.21
CA THR A 923 21.33 -13.16 19.60
C THR A 923 20.67 -11.88 20.11
N GLN A 924 19.59 -12.00 20.88
CA GLN A 924 18.89 -10.89 21.54
C GLN A 924 18.57 -9.70 20.60
N SER A 925 18.34 -9.95 19.32
CA SER A 925 18.25 -8.90 18.29
C SER A 925 16.94 -8.94 17.52
N THR A 926 16.46 -7.77 17.11
CA THR A 926 15.18 -7.61 16.41
C THR A 926 15.34 -6.98 15.04
N ASN A 927 14.46 -7.32 14.09
CA ASN A 927 14.42 -6.71 12.76
C ASN A 927 15.76 -6.87 12.00
N VAL A 928 16.28 -8.11 11.91
CA VAL A 928 17.54 -8.40 11.21
C VAL A 928 17.24 -8.95 9.82
N VAL A 929 17.91 -8.40 8.80
CA VAL A 929 17.77 -8.83 7.40
C VAL A 929 19.11 -9.31 6.87
N LEU A 930 19.16 -10.54 6.35
CA LEU A 930 20.30 -11.10 5.63
C LEU A 930 19.92 -11.33 4.18
N GLN A 931 20.69 -10.79 3.23
CA GLN A 931 20.38 -10.94 1.81
C GLN A 931 21.65 -11.11 0.98
N ASP A 932 21.59 -12.02 -0.01
CA ASP A 932 22.69 -12.25 -0.97
C ASP A 932 24.00 -12.70 -0.31
N CYS A 933 23.94 -13.33 0.87
CA CYS A 933 25.12 -13.75 1.61
C CYS A 933 25.63 -15.12 1.16
N LYS A 934 26.96 -15.26 1.11
CA LYS A 934 27.65 -16.54 0.84
C LYS A 934 28.47 -16.94 2.05
N ILE A 935 28.12 -18.07 2.66
CA ILE A 935 28.65 -18.48 3.95
C ILE A 935 29.14 -19.93 3.87
N GLY A 936 30.41 -20.15 4.20
CA GLY A 936 30.99 -21.48 4.37
C GLY A 936 31.90 -21.51 5.58
N THR A 937 31.61 -22.38 6.53
CA THR A 937 32.33 -22.50 7.81
C THR A 937 32.32 -23.95 8.31
N GLY A 938 32.85 -24.22 9.50
CA GLY A 938 32.82 -25.56 10.10
C GLY A 938 31.65 -25.80 11.06
N ASP A 939 30.78 -24.82 11.29
CA ASP A 939 29.57 -24.94 12.11
C ASP A 939 28.37 -24.29 11.40
N ASP A 940 27.40 -23.72 12.11
CA ASP A 940 26.18 -23.15 11.54
C ASP A 940 26.50 -21.95 10.63
N CYS A 941 26.05 -21.97 9.36
CA CYS A 941 26.18 -20.82 8.45
C CYS A 941 25.45 -19.60 9.02
N VAL A 942 24.23 -19.82 9.50
CA VAL A 942 23.46 -18.83 10.26
C VAL A 942 22.93 -19.49 11.51
N SER A 943 23.25 -18.92 12.67
CA SER A 943 22.74 -19.37 13.96
C SER A 943 21.86 -18.29 14.60
N ILE A 944 20.62 -18.65 14.95
CA ILE A 944 19.65 -17.77 15.59
C ILE A 944 19.37 -18.31 16.98
N VAL A 945 19.62 -17.50 18.01
CA VAL A 945 19.49 -17.92 19.41
C VAL A 945 18.53 -17.02 20.19
N ASN A 946 18.46 -17.20 21.51
CA ASN A 946 17.49 -16.58 22.40
C ASN A 946 17.36 -15.04 22.23
N GLY A 947 16.13 -14.54 22.36
CA GLY A 947 15.78 -13.13 22.37
C GLY A 947 15.70 -12.52 20.97
N SER A 948 15.71 -13.36 19.93
CA SER A 948 15.74 -12.91 18.54
C SER A 948 14.35 -12.91 17.92
N SER A 949 13.96 -11.84 17.23
CA SER A 949 12.67 -11.80 16.53
C SER A 949 12.67 -10.97 15.25
N ASN A 950 11.75 -11.30 14.34
CA ASN A 950 11.65 -10.67 13.03
C ASN A 950 12.97 -10.75 12.25
N ILE A 951 13.45 -11.99 12.05
CA ILE A 951 14.67 -12.29 11.31
C ILE A 951 14.28 -12.72 9.91
N LYS A 952 14.75 -12.02 8.88
CA LYS A 952 14.45 -12.31 7.49
C LYS A 952 15.73 -12.63 6.72
N MET A 953 15.69 -13.67 5.92
CA MET A 953 16.83 -14.17 5.16
C MET A 953 16.40 -14.47 3.73
N LYS A 954 17.12 -13.94 2.73
CA LYS A 954 16.82 -14.19 1.32
C LYS A 954 18.06 -14.39 0.46
N ARG A 955 18.01 -15.37 -0.45
CA ARG A 955 19.12 -15.76 -1.34
C ARG A 955 20.42 -16.05 -0.56
N ILE A 956 20.33 -17.01 0.36
CA ILE A 956 21.48 -17.46 1.17
C ILE A 956 22.17 -18.65 0.50
N TYR A 957 23.47 -18.55 0.25
CA TYR A 957 24.30 -19.70 -0.10
C TYR A 957 25.02 -20.20 1.17
N CYS A 958 24.80 -21.45 1.54
CA CYS A 958 25.40 -22.05 2.72
C CYS A 958 26.11 -23.36 2.36
N GLY A 959 27.42 -23.45 2.66
CA GLY A 959 28.17 -24.67 2.42
C GLY A 959 29.66 -24.44 2.11
N PRO A 960 30.57 -25.27 2.68
CA PRO A 960 30.33 -26.34 3.66
C PRO A 960 29.95 -25.79 5.06
N GLY A 961 29.46 -26.65 5.98
CA GLY A 961 29.09 -26.28 7.35
C GLY A 961 27.94 -27.09 7.94
N HIS A 962 27.31 -26.63 9.03
CA HIS A 962 26.17 -27.29 9.68
C HIS A 962 24.79 -26.86 9.17
N GLY A 963 24.68 -25.85 8.29
CA GLY A 963 23.39 -25.38 7.77
C GLY A 963 22.86 -24.13 8.46
N ILE A 964 21.55 -23.96 8.47
CA ILE A 964 20.86 -22.83 9.11
C ILE A 964 20.12 -23.36 10.35
N SER A 965 20.49 -22.84 11.53
CA SER A 965 20.03 -23.37 12.81
C SER A 965 19.37 -22.30 13.68
N ILE A 966 18.19 -22.61 14.22
CA ILE A 966 17.59 -21.93 15.37
C ILE A 966 17.90 -22.79 16.59
N GLY A 967 18.80 -22.36 17.47
CA GLY A 967 19.50 -23.34 18.29
C GLY A 967 20.07 -22.90 19.61
N SER A 968 20.50 -23.91 20.37
CA SER A 968 21.10 -23.76 21.72
C SER A 968 20.13 -23.12 22.72
N LEU A 969 18.83 -23.27 22.48
CA LEU A 969 17.75 -22.70 23.27
C LEU A 969 17.52 -23.52 24.54
N GLY A 970 17.22 -22.86 25.65
CA GLY A 970 16.87 -23.53 26.90
C GLY A 970 18.04 -24.11 27.68
N LYS A 971 19.29 -23.80 27.29
CA LYS A 971 20.50 -24.21 28.02
C LYS A 971 20.45 -23.70 29.46
N ASP A 972 20.94 -24.49 30.42
CA ASP A 972 21.04 -24.12 31.84
C ASP A 972 19.70 -23.62 32.45
N ASN A 973 18.58 -24.24 32.03
CA ASN A 973 17.22 -23.87 32.48
C ASN A 973 16.80 -22.43 32.12
N SER A 974 17.37 -21.87 31.04
CA SER A 974 17.02 -20.52 30.57
C SER A 974 15.68 -20.49 29.83
N THR A 975 15.02 -19.32 29.86
CA THR A 975 13.87 -19.04 28.99
C THR A 975 14.35 -18.58 27.63
N ALA A 976 13.90 -19.26 26.57
CA ALA A 976 14.25 -18.99 25.19
C ALA A 976 13.04 -18.48 24.38
N LEU A 977 13.17 -17.31 23.77
CA LEU A 977 12.14 -16.70 22.93
C LEU A 977 12.68 -16.43 21.53
N VAL A 978 12.14 -17.10 20.51
CA VAL A 978 12.43 -16.83 19.10
C VAL A 978 11.14 -16.75 18.30
N THR A 979 10.93 -15.67 17.54
CA THR A 979 9.71 -15.51 16.74
C THR A 979 9.91 -14.84 15.39
N LYS A 980 8.99 -15.10 14.44
CA LYS A 980 8.95 -14.43 13.13
C LYS A 980 10.28 -14.59 12.38
N VAL A 981 10.70 -15.83 12.13
CA VAL A 981 11.90 -16.13 11.34
C VAL A 981 11.48 -16.59 9.95
N VAL A 982 11.97 -15.91 8.92
CA VAL A 982 11.65 -16.24 7.52
C VAL A 982 12.94 -16.45 6.75
N LEU A 983 13.07 -17.60 6.09
CA LEU A 983 14.06 -17.88 5.07
C LEU A 983 13.33 -18.08 3.74
N ASP A 984 13.64 -17.26 2.75
CA ASP A 984 13.10 -17.35 1.40
C ASP A 984 14.24 -17.46 0.38
N THR A 985 14.31 -18.58 -0.33
CA THR A 985 15.38 -18.85 -1.31
C THR A 985 16.74 -19.09 -0.64
N ALA A 986 17.15 -20.35 -0.58
CA ALA A 986 18.48 -20.73 -0.11
C ALA A 986 19.05 -21.92 -0.88
N TYR A 987 20.37 -21.96 -1.02
CA TYR A 987 21.11 -23.07 -1.60
C TYR A 987 22.07 -23.65 -0.56
N LEU A 988 21.79 -24.87 -0.10
CA LEU A 988 22.61 -25.56 0.90
C LEU A 988 23.37 -26.68 0.21
N ARG A 989 24.69 -26.68 0.33
CA ARG A 989 25.56 -27.66 -0.32
C ARG A 989 26.61 -28.22 0.63
N GLU A 990 26.77 -29.55 0.63
CA GLU A 990 27.82 -30.23 1.41
C GLU A 990 27.78 -29.88 2.91
N THR A 991 26.57 -29.64 3.45
CA THR A 991 26.37 -29.33 4.88
C THR A 991 25.95 -30.56 5.68
N THR A 992 26.29 -30.58 6.98
CA THR A 992 25.87 -31.65 7.90
C THR A 992 24.38 -31.58 8.20
N ASN A 993 23.80 -30.39 8.34
CA ASN A 993 22.35 -30.22 8.45
C ASN A 993 21.84 -29.21 7.42
N GLY A 994 20.55 -29.26 7.14
CA GLY A 994 19.86 -28.29 6.30
C GLY A 994 19.26 -27.18 7.16
N LEU A 995 17.99 -27.36 7.52
CA LEU A 995 17.18 -26.46 8.32
C LEU A 995 16.93 -27.10 9.68
N ARG A 996 17.49 -26.53 10.74
CA ARG A 996 17.51 -27.15 12.07
C ARG A 996 16.90 -26.25 13.14
N ILE A 997 16.07 -26.82 14.01
CA ILE A 997 15.66 -26.22 15.29
C ILE A 997 16.14 -27.14 16.41
N LYS A 998 16.98 -26.65 17.32
CA LYS A 998 17.55 -27.44 18.43
C LYS A 998 17.36 -26.80 19.80
N THR A 999 16.87 -27.56 20.78
CA THR A 999 16.67 -27.10 22.17
C THR A 999 17.33 -28.07 23.13
N TRP A 1000 17.99 -27.53 24.17
CA TRP A 1000 18.71 -28.34 25.15
C TRP A 1000 17.76 -29.20 25.99
N GLN A 1001 18.18 -30.44 26.19
CA GLN A 1001 17.69 -31.27 27.28
C GLN A 1001 18.54 -31.03 28.56
N VAL A 1002 17.92 -30.85 29.73
CA VAL A 1002 18.44 -30.85 31.11
C VAL A 1002 19.61 -31.81 31.31
N LEU A 1003 20.63 -31.31 32.00
CA LEU A 1003 21.66 -32.11 32.63
C LEU A 1003 21.38 -32.17 34.13
N GLN A 1004 21.38 -33.38 34.70
CA GLN A 1004 21.28 -33.55 36.15
C GLN A 1004 22.50 -32.92 36.82
N LEU A 1005 22.30 -31.78 37.49
CA LEU A 1005 23.31 -31.25 38.41
C LEU A 1005 23.33 -32.15 39.64
N SER A 1006 24.45 -32.83 39.84
CA SER A 1006 24.72 -33.61 41.05
C SER A 1006 24.44 -32.75 42.29
N GLN A 1007 23.51 -33.23 43.13
CA GLN A 1007 23.10 -32.74 44.47
C GLN A 1007 21.73 -32.04 44.62
N SER A 1008 20.89 -31.90 43.59
CA SER A 1008 19.48 -31.48 43.79
C SER A 1008 18.47 -32.33 43.00
N ASN A 1009 17.40 -32.79 43.66
CA ASN A 1009 16.32 -33.63 43.09
C ASN A 1009 15.31 -32.83 42.25
N THR A 1010 15.70 -31.71 41.64
CA THR A 1010 14.78 -30.83 40.91
C THR A 1010 15.14 -30.81 39.42
N LEU A 1011 14.34 -31.51 38.61
CA LEU A 1011 14.41 -31.50 37.14
C LEU A 1011 13.73 -30.21 36.63
N MET A 1012 14.50 -29.26 36.08
CA MET A 1012 13.95 -28.10 35.37
C MET A 1012 14.67 -27.91 34.04
N GLY A 1013 13.91 -28.02 32.95
CA GLY A 1013 14.38 -27.77 31.58
C GLY A 1013 13.96 -26.41 31.05
N GLY A 1014 14.67 -25.97 30.00
CA GLY A 1014 14.45 -24.66 29.40
C GLY A 1014 12.99 -24.39 29.06
N SER A 1015 12.58 -23.13 29.22
CA SER A 1015 11.19 -22.68 29.02
C SER A 1015 11.10 -21.67 27.88
N GLY A 1016 9.90 -21.24 27.51
CA GLY A 1016 9.68 -20.27 26.42
C GLY A 1016 9.18 -20.92 25.13
N TYR A 1017 9.45 -20.29 23.98
CA TYR A 1017 8.91 -20.76 22.70
C TYR A 1017 9.74 -20.37 21.47
N VAL A 1018 9.64 -21.22 20.44
CA VAL A 1018 9.94 -20.91 19.04
C VAL A 1018 8.62 -20.94 18.27
N ARG A 1019 8.22 -19.81 17.67
CA ARG A 1019 6.99 -19.75 16.86
C ARG A 1019 7.01 -18.80 15.69
N GLY A 1020 6.25 -19.15 14.65
CA GLY A 1020 6.15 -18.34 13.43
C GLY A 1020 7.45 -18.39 12.63
N VAL A 1021 7.89 -19.60 12.31
CA VAL A 1021 9.09 -19.85 11.50
C VAL A 1021 8.65 -20.36 10.14
N ARG A 1022 9.19 -19.79 9.06
CA ARG A 1022 8.93 -20.22 7.70
C ARG A 1022 10.23 -20.39 6.94
N PHE A 1023 10.49 -21.61 6.48
CA PHE A 1023 11.54 -21.91 5.53
C PHE A 1023 10.92 -22.23 4.19
N GLN A 1024 11.29 -21.47 3.14
CA GLN A 1024 10.72 -21.66 1.82
C GLN A 1024 11.73 -21.55 0.67
N ASN A 1025 11.42 -22.22 -0.43
CA ASN A 1025 12.21 -22.18 -1.67
C ASN A 1025 13.68 -22.61 -1.45
N VAL A 1026 13.89 -23.71 -0.73
CA VAL A 1026 15.23 -24.18 -0.36
C VAL A 1026 15.67 -25.33 -1.26
N ARG A 1027 16.85 -25.21 -1.86
CA ARG A 1027 17.49 -26.27 -2.65
C ARG A 1027 18.67 -26.85 -1.91
N MET A 1028 18.77 -28.18 -1.86
CA MET A 1028 19.79 -28.91 -1.12
C MET A 1028 20.61 -29.82 -2.05
N GLU A 1029 21.92 -29.86 -1.86
CA GLU A 1029 22.85 -30.73 -2.58
C GLU A 1029 23.82 -31.41 -1.61
N ASP A 1030 23.76 -32.73 -1.52
CA ASP A 1030 24.65 -33.56 -0.70
C ASP A 1030 24.65 -33.14 0.79
N VAL A 1031 23.47 -32.75 1.31
CA VAL A 1031 23.22 -32.36 2.71
C VAL A 1031 23.00 -33.62 3.54
N SER A 1032 23.65 -33.77 4.70
CA SER A 1032 23.49 -35.00 5.48
C SER A 1032 22.11 -35.11 6.15
N ASN A 1033 21.64 -34.06 6.84
CA ASN A 1033 20.37 -34.07 7.55
C ASN A 1033 19.49 -32.85 7.16
N PRO A 1034 18.68 -32.95 6.09
CA PRO A 1034 17.93 -31.85 5.49
C PRO A 1034 17.01 -31.05 6.42
N ILE A 1035 16.09 -31.69 7.15
CA ILE A 1035 15.09 -31.01 7.99
C ILE A 1035 15.11 -31.64 9.38
N ILE A 1036 15.37 -30.82 10.41
CA ILE A 1036 15.52 -31.29 11.78
C ILE A 1036 14.79 -30.38 12.77
N ILE A 1037 13.98 -30.98 13.63
CA ILE A 1037 13.57 -30.41 14.92
C ILE A 1037 14.04 -31.39 15.99
N ASP A 1038 14.88 -30.94 16.92
CA ASP A 1038 15.46 -31.78 17.96
C ASP A 1038 15.38 -31.10 19.33
N GLN A 1039 14.41 -31.50 20.15
CA GLN A 1039 14.28 -31.04 21.53
C GLN A 1039 15.14 -31.83 22.53
N PHE A 1040 15.87 -32.86 22.07
CA PHE A 1040 16.73 -33.73 22.88
C PHE A 1040 18.22 -33.40 22.66
N TYR A 1041 18.55 -32.17 22.30
CA TYR A 1041 19.92 -31.77 22.03
C TYR A 1041 20.77 -31.81 23.32
N CYS A 1042 21.87 -32.57 23.32
CA CYS A 1042 22.80 -32.66 24.45
C CYS A 1042 24.26 -32.83 23.99
N ASP A 1043 25.11 -31.82 24.24
CA ASP A 1043 26.56 -31.87 24.00
C ASP A 1043 27.29 -32.31 25.29
N SER A 1044 26.87 -33.44 25.88
CA SER A 1044 27.49 -34.05 27.07
C SER A 1044 28.07 -35.43 26.74
N PRO A 1045 29.27 -35.78 27.26
CA PRO A 1045 29.85 -37.11 27.09
C PRO A 1045 29.11 -38.22 27.86
N THR A 1046 28.16 -37.87 28.73
CA THR A 1046 27.27 -38.81 29.45
C THR A 1046 25.87 -38.81 28.83
N THR A 1047 25.21 -39.97 28.78
CA THR A 1047 23.84 -40.10 28.30
C THR A 1047 22.89 -39.21 29.12
N CYS A 1048 22.21 -38.31 28.42
CA CYS A 1048 21.28 -37.36 29.03
C CYS A 1048 19.91 -38.05 29.21
N GLN A 1049 19.28 -37.90 30.37
CA GLN A 1049 17.98 -38.53 30.65
C GLN A 1049 16.82 -37.75 30.02
N ASN A 1050 15.76 -38.45 29.60
CA ASN A 1050 14.49 -37.86 29.12
C ASN A 1050 13.83 -36.97 30.20
N GLN A 1051 13.20 -35.87 29.78
CA GLN A 1051 12.78 -34.79 30.69
C GLN A 1051 11.36 -34.28 30.52
N THR A 1052 10.95 -33.50 31.53
CA THR A 1052 9.61 -32.95 31.76
C THR A 1052 9.37 -31.51 31.27
N SER A 1053 10.40 -30.77 30.82
CA SER A 1053 10.25 -29.38 30.36
C SER A 1053 11.20 -29.11 29.19
N ALA A 1054 10.68 -28.53 28.10
CA ALA A 1054 11.42 -28.12 26.91
C ALA A 1054 10.86 -26.81 26.35
N VAL A 1055 11.65 -26.13 25.49
CA VAL A 1055 11.19 -24.92 24.79
C VAL A 1055 10.10 -25.29 23.79
N ASN A 1056 8.93 -24.67 23.90
CA ASN A 1056 7.77 -25.03 23.08
C ASN A 1056 7.98 -24.65 21.60
N ILE A 1057 7.85 -25.60 20.68
CA ILE A 1057 8.01 -25.38 19.24
C ILE A 1057 6.64 -25.50 18.57
N THR A 1058 6.14 -24.40 18.01
CA THR A 1058 4.87 -24.39 17.30
C THR A 1058 4.91 -23.48 16.09
N GLN A 1059 3.99 -23.65 15.14
CA GLN A 1059 3.84 -22.75 13.99
C GLN A 1059 5.08 -22.72 13.09
N ILE A 1060 5.49 -23.89 12.59
CA ILE A 1060 6.68 -24.06 11.74
C ILE A 1060 6.24 -24.47 10.33
N VAL A 1061 6.68 -23.75 9.32
CA VAL A 1061 6.34 -24.02 7.91
C VAL A 1061 7.60 -24.35 7.12
N PHE A 1062 7.56 -25.48 6.41
CA PHE A 1062 8.53 -25.88 5.39
C PHE A 1062 7.82 -25.92 4.04
N ARG A 1063 8.26 -25.13 3.06
CA ARG A 1063 7.58 -24.98 1.76
C ARG A 1063 8.57 -25.03 0.59
N ASN A 1064 8.24 -25.75 -0.48
CA ASN A 1064 9.04 -25.81 -1.70
C ASN A 1064 10.53 -26.15 -1.40
N ILE A 1065 10.76 -27.28 -0.75
CA ILE A 1065 12.12 -27.73 -0.39
C ILE A 1065 12.46 -28.94 -1.24
N SER A 1066 13.60 -28.91 -1.93
CA SER A 1066 14.00 -30.02 -2.79
C SER A 1066 15.51 -30.27 -2.79
N GLY A 1067 15.95 -31.50 -3.03
CA GLY A 1067 17.37 -31.80 -3.11
C GLY A 1067 17.78 -33.21 -2.73
N THR A 1068 19.09 -33.40 -2.50
CA THR A 1068 19.66 -34.70 -2.12
C THR A 1068 20.10 -34.77 -0.66
N THR A 1069 19.91 -35.95 -0.05
CA THR A 1069 20.35 -36.27 1.32
C THR A 1069 21.46 -37.33 1.33
N LYS A 1070 22.31 -37.33 2.38
CA LYS A 1070 23.23 -38.46 2.68
C LYS A 1070 22.71 -39.41 3.76
N SER A 1071 21.88 -38.92 4.69
CA SER A 1071 21.25 -39.78 5.69
C SER A 1071 19.97 -40.41 5.15
N GLU A 1072 19.63 -41.58 5.69
CA GLU A 1072 18.33 -42.24 5.43
C GLU A 1072 17.17 -41.39 5.97
N LYS A 1073 17.33 -40.84 7.18
CA LYS A 1073 16.37 -39.93 7.84
C LYS A 1073 16.50 -38.50 7.31
N ALA A 1074 15.93 -38.24 6.13
CA ALA A 1074 15.94 -36.90 5.53
C ALA A 1074 15.19 -35.86 6.37
N MET A 1075 14.11 -36.27 7.04
CA MET A 1075 13.31 -35.41 7.92
C MET A 1075 13.25 -36.03 9.32
N LYS A 1076 13.66 -35.30 10.35
CA LYS A 1076 13.68 -35.75 11.76
C LYS A 1076 12.95 -34.74 12.66
N PHE A 1077 11.81 -35.13 13.21
CA PHE A 1077 11.04 -34.35 14.19
C PHE A 1077 11.06 -35.07 15.55
N ALA A 1078 12.08 -34.80 16.36
CA ALA A 1078 12.26 -35.40 17.68
C ALA A 1078 11.86 -34.40 18.77
N CYS A 1079 10.61 -34.50 19.23
CA CYS A 1079 10.03 -33.60 20.22
C CYS A 1079 9.73 -34.32 21.54
N SER A 1080 9.66 -33.57 22.64
CA SER A 1080 9.38 -34.05 24.00
C SER A 1080 7.91 -34.43 24.14
N ASP A 1081 7.64 -35.54 24.81
CA ASP A 1081 6.28 -36.00 25.12
C ASP A 1081 5.54 -35.03 26.06
N THR A 1082 6.28 -34.25 26.84
CA THR A 1082 5.72 -33.27 27.79
C THR A 1082 5.47 -31.89 27.17
N VAL A 1083 6.20 -31.56 26.09
CA VAL A 1083 6.05 -30.30 25.34
C VAL A 1083 6.13 -30.62 23.84
N PRO A 1084 5.11 -31.30 23.28
CA PRO A 1084 5.15 -31.78 21.89
C PRO A 1084 5.19 -30.63 20.90
N CYS A 1085 5.83 -30.86 19.75
CA CYS A 1085 5.81 -29.90 18.65
C CYS A 1085 4.46 -29.92 17.95
N SER A 1086 3.90 -28.75 17.62
CA SER A 1086 2.56 -28.63 17.02
C SER A 1086 2.52 -27.65 15.86
N ASN A 1087 1.51 -27.77 15.00
CA ASN A 1087 1.31 -26.89 13.84
C ASN A 1087 2.54 -26.84 12.92
N ILE A 1088 3.14 -28.01 12.65
CA ILE A 1088 4.16 -28.17 11.62
C ILE A 1088 3.45 -28.31 10.27
N ILE A 1089 3.83 -27.51 9.28
CA ILE A 1089 3.23 -27.54 7.94
C ILE A 1089 4.33 -27.87 6.93
N LEU A 1090 4.10 -28.94 6.16
CA LEU A 1090 4.94 -29.34 5.03
C LEU A 1090 4.19 -29.05 3.73
N SER A 1091 4.85 -28.40 2.77
CA SER A 1091 4.27 -28.14 1.45
C SER A 1091 5.33 -28.31 0.37
N ASN A 1092 5.07 -29.16 -0.63
CA ASN A 1092 5.97 -29.39 -1.77
C ASN A 1092 7.42 -29.69 -1.31
N ILE A 1093 7.61 -30.75 -0.54
CA ILE A 1093 8.91 -31.27 -0.10
C ILE A 1093 9.30 -32.45 -1.00
N ASN A 1094 10.50 -32.41 -1.61
CA ASN A 1094 11.03 -33.49 -2.43
C ASN A 1094 12.53 -33.74 -2.16
N LEU A 1095 12.82 -34.63 -1.23
CA LEU A 1095 14.18 -34.98 -0.80
C LEU A 1095 14.48 -36.43 -1.16
N GLU A 1096 15.60 -36.66 -1.82
CA GLU A 1096 15.98 -37.99 -2.32
C GLU A 1096 17.39 -38.38 -1.85
N LYS A 1097 17.57 -39.66 -1.53
CA LYS A 1097 18.92 -40.24 -1.34
C LYS A 1097 19.34 -40.93 -2.62
N LYS A 1098 20.64 -40.91 -2.95
CA LYS A 1098 21.17 -41.51 -4.20
C LYS A 1098 20.88 -43.02 -4.34
N ASP A 1099 20.63 -43.73 -3.24
CA ASP A 1099 20.29 -45.16 -3.20
C ASP A 1099 18.76 -45.43 -3.10
N GLY A 1100 17.93 -44.39 -3.08
CA GLY A 1100 16.47 -44.47 -2.96
C GLY A 1100 15.92 -44.72 -1.55
N THR A 1101 16.77 -44.92 -0.54
CA THR A 1101 16.34 -45.14 0.86
C THR A 1101 16.18 -43.81 1.58
N VAL A 1102 14.95 -43.28 1.66
CA VAL A 1102 14.68 -42.00 2.29
C VAL A 1102 13.42 -42.05 3.16
N GLU A 1103 13.53 -41.62 4.41
CA GLU A 1103 12.46 -41.72 5.41
C GLU A 1103 12.26 -40.46 6.26
N THR A 1104 11.12 -40.39 6.94
CA THR A 1104 10.77 -39.38 7.92
C THR A 1104 10.64 -40.00 9.31
N TYR A 1105 11.28 -39.41 10.31
CA TYR A 1105 11.15 -39.78 11.72
C TYR A 1105 10.31 -38.72 12.47
N CYS A 1106 9.30 -39.16 13.23
CA CYS A 1106 8.52 -38.30 14.13
C CYS A 1106 8.45 -38.90 15.53
N ASN A 1107 8.68 -38.08 16.56
CA ASN A 1107 8.40 -38.37 17.96
C ASN A 1107 7.69 -37.16 18.58
N SER A 1108 6.48 -37.36 19.12
CA SER A 1108 5.68 -36.33 19.80
C SER A 1108 5.59 -35.01 19.03
N ALA A 1109 5.35 -35.13 17.72
CA ALA A 1109 5.23 -34.02 16.78
C ALA A 1109 3.94 -34.15 15.96
N GLN A 1110 3.20 -33.05 15.82
CA GLN A 1110 1.95 -32.99 15.09
C GLN A 1110 2.02 -31.93 13.97
N GLY A 1111 1.53 -32.31 12.78
CA GLY A 1111 1.56 -31.44 11.62
C GLY A 1111 0.69 -31.93 10.47
N ILE A 1112 0.74 -31.22 9.35
CA ILE A 1112 0.06 -31.58 8.11
C ILE A 1112 1.01 -31.44 6.92
N GLY A 1113 0.81 -32.28 5.89
CA GLY A 1113 1.48 -32.19 4.61
C GLY A 1113 0.49 -31.97 3.47
N TYR A 1114 0.78 -31.07 2.53
CA TYR A 1114 -0.01 -30.91 1.29
C TYR A 1114 0.88 -30.69 0.06
N GLY A 1115 0.40 -31.15 -1.10
CA GLY A 1115 1.22 -31.22 -2.32
C GLY A 1115 2.16 -32.42 -2.32
N THR A 1116 3.27 -32.34 -3.06
CA THR A 1116 4.27 -33.42 -3.09
C THR A 1116 5.04 -33.46 -1.77
N ILE A 1117 4.95 -34.56 -1.01
CA ILE A 1117 5.73 -34.78 0.21
C ILE A 1117 6.53 -36.08 0.05
N HIS A 1118 7.82 -35.95 -0.25
CA HIS A 1118 8.75 -37.07 -0.39
C HIS A 1118 10.03 -36.77 0.40
N PRO A 1119 10.45 -37.63 1.36
CA PRO A 1119 9.77 -38.85 1.82
C PRO A 1119 8.42 -38.56 2.49
N SER A 1120 7.53 -39.58 2.56
CA SER A 1120 6.23 -39.41 3.23
C SER A 1120 6.41 -39.03 4.70
N ALA A 1121 5.53 -38.16 5.21
CA ALA A 1121 5.54 -37.67 6.59
C ALA A 1121 4.24 -38.03 7.33
N ASP A 1122 3.64 -39.18 7.04
CA ASP A 1122 2.38 -39.64 7.64
C ASP A 1122 2.43 -39.72 9.18
N CYS A 1123 3.63 -39.87 9.76
CA CYS A 1123 3.84 -39.85 11.20
C CYS A 1123 3.51 -38.52 11.90
N LEU A 1124 3.29 -37.43 11.15
CA LEU A 1124 2.79 -36.15 11.69
C LEU A 1124 1.26 -36.11 11.85
N ASN A 1125 0.53 -37.02 11.19
CA ASN A 1125 -0.94 -37.05 11.15
C ASN A 1125 -1.56 -37.99 12.21
N SER A 1126 -0.79 -38.90 12.80
CA SER A 1126 -1.31 -39.91 13.73
C SER A 1126 -1.60 -39.31 15.11
N HIS A 1127 -2.89 -39.23 15.49
CA HIS A 1127 -3.30 -39.11 16.90
C HIS A 1127 -3.16 -40.45 17.65
N ASP A 1128 -2.86 -41.53 16.94
CA ASP A 1128 -2.73 -42.87 17.48
C ASP A 1128 -1.28 -43.18 17.84
N LYS A 1129 -0.82 -42.71 19.00
CA LYS A 1129 0.11 -43.44 19.91
C LYS A 1129 0.07 -42.79 21.29
N ILE A 1130 -1.11 -42.82 21.90
CA ILE A 1130 -1.26 -42.72 23.34
C ILE A 1130 -1.88 -44.04 23.83
N TYR A 1131 -1.03 -44.82 24.50
CA TYR A 1131 -1.24 -46.10 25.21
C TYR A 1131 -1.27 -47.41 24.42
N LEU A 1132 -0.20 -48.20 24.57
CA LEU A 1132 -0.18 -49.41 25.41
C LEU A 1132 1.25 -49.98 25.43
N ALA A 1133 1.84 -50.05 26.62
CA ALA A 1133 2.96 -50.94 26.87
C ALA A 1133 2.43 -52.38 26.77
N ASP A 1134 2.93 -53.14 25.80
CA ASP A 1134 2.85 -54.60 25.81
C ASP A 1134 4.20 -55.11 26.37
N PRO A 1135 4.21 -55.90 27.46
CA PRO A 1135 5.43 -56.33 28.11
C PRO A 1135 6.00 -57.57 27.42
N ALA A 1136 6.61 -57.40 26.25
CA ALA A 1136 7.50 -58.40 25.67
C ALA A 1136 8.46 -57.74 24.68
N GLU A 1137 9.75 -58.07 24.82
CA GLU A 1137 10.89 -57.56 24.06
C GLU A 1137 11.32 -56.12 24.36
N THR A 1138 11.91 -55.94 25.55
CA THR A 1138 13.04 -55.04 25.73
C THR A 1138 14.16 -55.40 24.73
N ARG A 1139 14.13 -54.80 23.55
CA ARG A 1139 15.37 -54.37 22.89
C ARG A 1139 15.48 -52.88 23.11
N ILE A 1140 16.31 -52.54 24.09
CA ILE A 1140 16.94 -51.24 24.21
C ILE A 1140 17.78 -51.12 22.92
N GLU A 1141 17.20 -50.56 21.86
CA GLU A 1141 18.03 -49.93 20.84
C GLU A 1141 18.46 -48.61 21.44
N ASP A 1142 19.72 -48.59 21.88
CA ASP A 1142 20.43 -47.39 22.27
C ASP A 1142 20.12 -46.30 21.25
N ILE A 1143 19.51 -45.20 21.70
CA ILE A 1143 19.42 -43.97 20.90
C ILE A 1143 20.87 -43.47 20.77
N VAL A 1144 21.56 -43.96 19.74
CA VAL A 1144 22.90 -43.51 19.39
C VAL A 1144 22.74 -42.08 18.86
N HIS A 1145 23.11 -41.11 19.68
CA HIS A 1145 23.26 -39.71 19.29
C HIS A 1145 24.31 -39.61 18.17
N THR A 1146 23.92 -39.10 17.01
CA THR A 1146 24.80 -38.94 15.84
C THR A 1146 25.72 -37.72 15.93
N GLU A 1147 26.20 -37.34 17.13
CA GLU A 1147 27.17 -36.24 17.31
C GLU A 1147 28.59 -36.72 17.67
N LEU A 1148 28.96 -37.93 17.26
CA LEU A 1148 30.36 -38.37 17.23
C LEU A 1148 30.79 -38.85 15.84
#